data_AF-A0A3A5USC5-F1
#
_entry.id   AF-A0A3A5USC5-F1
#
_cell.length_a   1.000
_cell.length_b   1.000
_cell.length_c   1.000
_cell.angle_alpha   90.00
_cell.angle_beta   90.00
_cell.angle_gamma   90.00
#
_symmetry.space_group_name_H-M   'P 1'
#
loop_
_entity.id
_entity.type
_entity.pdbx_description
1 polymer ?
#
loop_
_entity_poly.entity_id
_entity_poly.type
_entity_poly.pdbx_seq_one_letter_code
_entity_poly.pdbx_strand_id
1 'polypeptide(L)'
;MSPRFGVPILVALLLASSWAFTNNDTLEQWVNENTIVVQEEEVPLLQLQEKERWLVLVIDFESHPASESSGPTQAEILLNDIARDYLSQLSGSNTQVHIDVSSRVTRASGSLPDYGSDTNGNRDMDSNGDFLPMKLAEEAVIDQMSYADWDEYDLNDDGIVDRLLILHTSKGQEESPGQTSNIWSHFTRFDTSIEVENGIEVEHYTMASIRTGSSGMGTILHEMMHQMGAMDLYPVHEAGHLNDWKGIGDWDIMASGNWNGGGVWPALPTSASLELLGANRTQTMDLTWPASAQMPCIGPTIRMNGMSENGTSLKIPLSEDEYVWIEYRSNSGFDQHLPGYGILVTYQDRSVGDEEQNELNRDPDQPWLTVIEADGRTDLRNGVNSGEASDVFQNGSSFGAEGVLIYDHDGFLVPWIASVEINITVDIHFTAPNCSSELAIDAPDFGGVLLPGESFPLSVSVEQPCTFTHNLTVSDGRTFVDQETQLAQGTTEVQLQFSSTGTANAEAVIEGEMSCGDDKMFIKTKTLTLGRIPLESIETGIMQAFSPSTLVIPIKSLGNTEQTFTAELDGPMSRIGDIDSRVTLSGNDSIEIRIEPNGLLQDRMSVDGELVLISQSGHRWSIQLEYSALDGERSTFDEWRTPGRVLGCAGLISAVWVLFAMLEKRPKIKPEQSQSNAETVSLEAQIEPNETDAWGREIDL
;
A
#
# COMPACT_ATOMS: atom_id res chain seq x y z
N MET A 1 -30.91 -52.78 -9.61
CA MET A 1 -30.97 -52.49 -8.15
C MET A 1 -32.13 -53.25 -7.50
N SER A 2 -31.99 -53.78 -6.28
CA SER A 2 -33.12 -54.48 -5.65
C SER A 2 -34.19 -53.47 -5.21
N PRO A 3 -35.50 -53.73 -5.41
CA PRO A 3 -36.56 -52.77 -5.06
C PRO A 3 -36.56 -52.38 -3.57
N ARG A 4 -35.98 -53.22 -2.70
CA ARG A 4 -35.89 -52.97 -1.25
C ARG A 4 -34.94 -51.83 -0.88
N PHE A 5 -33.93 -51.55 -1.71
CA PHE A 5 -32.99 -50.45 -1.48
C PHE A 5 -33.19 -49.29 -2.46
N GLY A 6 -33.74 -49.55 -3.66
CA GLY A 6 -33.95 -48.50 -4.66
C GLY A 6 -35.16 -47.62 -4.43
N VAL A 7 -36.24 -48.14 -3.85
CA VAL A 7 -37.43 -47.32 -3.55
C VAL A 7 -37.12 -46.24 -2.49
N PRO A 8 -36.43 -46.53 -1.37
CA PRO A 8 -36.05 -45.49 -0.40
C PRO A 8 -35.16 -44.41 -1.00
N ILE A 9 -34.16 -44.78 -1.80
CA ILE A 9 -33.23 -43.84 -2.44
C ILE A 9 -33.97 -42.95 -3.45
N LEU A 10 -34.86 -43.55 -4.25
CA LEU A 10 -35.67 -42.80 -5.22
C LEU A 10 -36.60 -41.80 -4.53
N VAL A 11 -37.24 -42.19 -3.43
CA VAL A 11 -38.09 -41.29 -2.64
C VAL A 11 -37.26 -40.17 -2.00
N ALA A 12 -36.08 -40.47 -1.46
CA ALA A 12 -35.18 -39.46 -0.90
C ALA A 12 -34.72 -38.45 -1.96
N LEU A 13 -34.32 -38.89 -3.15
CA LEU A 13 -33.90 -38.02 -4.26
C LEU A 13 -35.04 -37.14 -4.78
N LEU A 14 -36.27 -37.67 -4.87
CA LEU A 14 -37.44 -36.90 -5.28
C LEU A 14 -37.84 -35.87 -4.22
N LEU A 15 -37.75 -36.21 -2.94
CA LEU A 15 -38.01 -35.27 -1.84
C LEU A 15 -36.94 -34.18 -1.78
N ALA A 16 -35.67 -34.54 -1.93
CA ALA A 16 -34.55 -33.58 -1.97
C ALA A 16 -34.67 -32.64 -3.17
N SER A 17 -35.01 -33.17 -4.35
CA SER A 17 -35.25 -32.38 -5.55
C SER A 17 -36.45 -31.44 -5.40
N SER A 18 -37.58 -31.94 -4.87
CA SER A 18 -38.76 -31.11 -4.60
C SER A 18 -38.46 -30.01 -3.58
N TRP A 19 -37.65 -30.31 -2.58
CA TRP A 19 -37.23 -29.35 -1.56
C TRP A 19 -36.33 -28.28 -2.18
N ALA A 20 -35.38 -28.67 -3.02
CA ALA A 20 -34.49 -27.74 -3.74
C ALA A 20 -35.25 -26.78 -4.68
N PHE A 21 -36.27 -27.27 -5.40
CA PHE A 21 -37.12 -26.41 -6.25
C PHE A 21 -38.00 -25.44 -5.46
N THR A 22 -38.44 -25.83 -4.25
CA THR A 22 -39.34 -25.01 -3.43
C THR A 22 -38.60 -24.03 -2.52
N ASN A 23 -37.31 -24.27 -2.28
CA ASN A 23 -36.44 -23.48 -1.40
C ASN A 23 -35.25 -22.93 -2.19
N ASN A 24 -35.51 -22.44 -3.41
CA ASN A 24 -34.45 -21.91 -4.28
C ASN A 24 -33.73 -20.72 -3.63
N ASP A 25 -34.48 -19.79 -3.05
CA ASP A 25 -33.92 -18.55 -2.50
C ASP A 25 -33.03 -18.82 -1.28
N THR A 26 -33.40 -19.77 -0.43
CA THR A 26 -32.59 -20.22 0.72
C THR A 26 -31.36 -21.02 0.30
N LEU A 27 -31.44 -21.81 -0.77
CA LEU A 27 -30.27 -22.49 -1.33
C LEU A 27 -29.32 -21.50 -2.02
N GLU A 28 -29.86 -20.49 -2.69
CA GLU A 28 -29.07 -19.44 -3.35
C GLU A 28 -28.36 -18.56 -2.32
N GLN A 29 -29.08 -18.15 -1.26
CA GLN A 29 -28.48 -17.48 -0.12
C GLN A 29 -27.39 -18.33 0.55
N TRP A 30 -27.64 -19.62 0.80
CA TRP A 30 -26.64 -20.52 1.39
C TRP A 30 -25.42 -20.72 0.49
N VAL A 31 -25.59 -20.75 -0.84
CA VAL A 31 -24.47 -20.81 -1.79
C VAL A 31 -23.69 -19.51 -1.78
N ASN A 32 -24.35 -18.35 -1.80
CA ASN A 32 -23.67 -17.05 -1.75
C ASN A 32 -22.96 -16.80 -0.40
N GLU A 33 -23.52 -17.26 0.71
CA GLU A 33 -22.89 -17.17 2.04
C GLU A 33 -21.69 -18.13 2.18
N ASN A 34 -21.59 -19.15 1.33
CA ASN A 34 -20.50 -20.14 1.36
C ASN A 34 -19.68 -20.18 0.06
N THR A 35 -19.88 -19.22 -0.85
CA THR A 35 -18.94 -18.99 -1.95
C THR A 35 -17.67 -18.47 -1.33
N ILE A 36 -16.59 -19.21 -1.54
CA ILE A 36 -15.25 -18.77 -1.19
C ILE A 36 -14.99 -17.53 -2.06
N VAL A 37 -15.03 -16.35 -1.45
CA VAL A 37 -14.41 -15.16 -2.02
C VAL A 37 -12.92 -15.48 -2.01
N VAL A 38 -12.39 -15.81 -3.19
CA VAL A 38 -10.94 -15.79 -3.37
C VAL A 38 -10.62 -14.29 -3.33
N GLN A 39 -10.19 -13.80 -2.17
CA GLN A 39 -9.38 -12.59 -2.17
C GLN A 39 -8.21 -12.90 -3.09
N GLU A 40 -8.00 -12.08 -4.11
CA GLU A 40 -6.74 -12.12 -4.87
C GLU A 40 -5.63 -12.05 -3.84
N GLU A 41 -4.86 -13.14 -3.70
CA GLU A 41 -3.61 -13.09 -2.95
C GLU A 41 -2.73 -12.13 -3.73
N GLU A 42 -2.62 -10.88 -3.27
CA GLU A 42 -1.57 -10.00 -3.76
C GLU A 42 -0.24 -10.67 -3.45
N VAL A 43 0.44 -11.18 -4.48
CA VAL A 43 1.78 -11.70 -4.31
C VAL A 43 2.69 -10.51 -3.96
N PRO A 44 3.38 -10.54 -2.81
CA PRO A 44 4.21 -9.42 -2.39
C PRO A 44 5.36 -9.24 -3.38
N LEU A 45 5.64 -7.99 -3.76
CA LEU A 45 6.74 -7.68 -4.66
C LEU A 45 8.08 -8.08 -4.05
N LEU A 46 8.96 -8.70 -4.84
CA LEU A 46 10.27 -9.11 -4.37
C LEU A 46 11.16 -7.87 -4.14
N GLN A 47 11.54 -7.65 -2.89
CA GLN A 47 12.51 -6.63 -2.48
C GLN A 47 13.87 -6.74 -3.19
N LEU A 48 14.74 -5.76 -3.00
CA LEU A 48 16.08 -5.74 -3.59
C LEU A 48 16.90 -6.99 -3.25
N GLN A 49 17.45 -7.64 -4.27
CA GLN A 49 18.26 -8.85 -4.15
C GLN A 49 19.77 -8.56 -4.23
N GLU A 50 20.60 -9.47 -3.72
CA GLU A 50 22.06 -9.41 -3.91
C GLU A 50 22.46 -9.61 -5.38
N LYS A 51 21.66 -10.37 -6.13
CA LYS A 51 21.84 -10.62 -7.56
C LYS A 51 20.58 -10.18 -8.29
N GLU A 52 20.64 -8.96 -8.81
CA GLU A 52 19.57 -8.38 -9.60
C GLU A 52 19.77 -8.72 -11.08
N ARG A 53 18.70 -9.12 -11.75
CA ARG A 53 18.69 -9.33 -13.20
C ARG A 53 17.45 -8.71 -13.81
N TRP A 54 17.63 -7.74 -14.70
CA TRP A 54 16.53 -6.98 -15.30
C TRP A 54 16.34 -7.35 -16.76
N LEU A 55 15.12 -7.69 -17.16
CA LEU A 55 14.74 -7.81 -18.57
C LEU A 55 14.25 -6.45 -19.08
N VAL A 56 14.84 -5.98 -20.17
CA VAL A 56 14.47 -4.71 -20.81
C VAL A 56 13.95 -4.96 -22.23
N LEU A 57 12.69 -4.63 -22.44
CA LEU A 57 12.02 -4.72 -23.74
C LEU A 57 11.90 -3.33 -24.35
N VAL A 58 12.19 -3.21 -25.65
CA VAL A 58 12.05 -1.92 -26.36
C VAL A 58 10.87 -2.00 -27.32
N ILE A 59 9.96 -1.02 -27.22
CA ILE A 59 8.80 -0.88 -28.09
C ILE A 59 8.84 0.42 -28.88
N ASP A 60 8.55 0.32 -30.18
CA ASP A 60 8.51 1.46 -31.09
C ASP A 60 7.17 1.62 -31.81
N PHE A 61 6.95 2.82 -32.34
CA PHE A 61 5.73 3.19 -33.06
C PHE A 61 6.06 3.48 -34.51
N GLU A 62 5.09 3.37 -35.43
CA GLU A 62 5.30 3.81 -36.81
C GLU A 62 5.71 5.29 -36.92
N SER A 63 5.17 6.13 -36.03
CA SER A 63 5.50 7.56 -35.95
C SER A 63 6.86 7.83 -35.28
N HIS A 64 7.36 6.89 -34.48
CA HIS A 64 8.59 7.00 -33.70
C HIS A 64 9.33 5.66 -33.75
N PRO A 65 9.94 5.31 -34.90
CA PRO A 65 10.65 4.04 -35.02
C PRO A 65 11.93 4.04 -34.17
N ALA A 66 12.33 2.87 -33.69
CA ALA A 66 13.57 2.71 -32.95
C ALA A 66 14.77 3.16 -33.80
N SER A 67 15.71 3.81 -33.14
CA SER A 67 16.92 4.35 -33.75
C SER A 67 18.13 4.12 -32.86
N GLU A 68 19.33 4.40 -33.36
CA GLU A 68 20.57 4.36 -32.56
C GLU A 68 20.49 5.23 -31.29
N SER A 69 19.70 6.31 -31.31
CA SER A 69 19.51 7.24 -30.19
C SER A 69 18.26 6.99 -29.36
N SER A 70 17.44 5.99 -29.71
CA SER A 70 16.16 5.71 -29.07
C SER A 70 15.73 4.28 -29.37
N GLY A 71 16.54 3.31 -28.94
CA GLY A 71 16.41 1.90 -29.28
C GLY A 71 17.27 1.03 -28.35
N PRO A 72 17.42 -0.28 -28.63
CA PRO A 72 18.12 -1.22 -27.74
C PRO A 72 19.55 -0.78 -27.39
N THR A 73 20.32 -0.31 -28.36
CA THR A 73 21.71 0.15 -28.12
C THR A 73 21.76 1.34 -27.17
N GLN A 74 20.85 2.31 -27.30
CA GLN A 74 20.80 3.45 -26.40
C GLN A 74 20.36 3.03 -24.99
N ALA A 75 19.36 2.15 -24.89
CA ALA A 75 18.91 1.59 -23.61
C ALA A 75 20.06 0.85 -22.90
N GLU A 76 20.78 0.00 -23.63
CA GLU A 76 21.93 -0.73 -23.10
C GLU A 76 23.02 0.21 -22.57
N ILE A 77 23.35 1.27 -23.31
CA ILE A 77 24.35 2.26 -22.87
C ILE A 77 23.88 2.97 -21.60
N LEU A 78 22.65 3.49 -21.58
CA LEU A 78 22.16 4.29 -20.45
C LEU A 78 22.01 3.46 -19.18
N LEU A 79 21.41 2.27 -19.29
CA LEU A 79 21.16 1.42 -18.14
C LEU A 79 22.46 0.83 -17.58
N ASN A 80 23.40 0.42 -18.45
CA ASN A 80 24.68 -0.10 -17.96
C ASN A 80 25.59 0.98 -17.36
N ASP A 81 25.48 2.23 -17.80
CA ASP A 81 26.29 3.35 -17.27
C ASP A 81 25.67 3.92 -15.98
N ILE A 82 24.37 4.19 -15.97
CA ILE A 82 23.71 4.93 -14.89
C ILE A 82 23.05 3.98 -13.87
N ALA A 83 22.22 3.04 -14.33
CA ALA A 83 21.42 2.22 -13.41
C ALA A 83 22.29 1.28 -12.56
N ARG A 84 23.37 0.71 -13.14
CA ARG A 84 24.32 -0.14 -12.40
C ARG A 84 25.03 0.63 -11.29
N ASP A 85 25.56 1.81 -11.60
CA ASP A 85 26.26 2.65 -10.62
C ASP A 85 25.30 3.12 -9.53
N TYR A 86 24.06 3.45 -9.91
CA TYR A 86 23.00 3.85 -9.00
C TYR A 86 22.63 2.73 -8.01
N LEU A 87 22.31 1.54 -8.50
CA LEU A 87 21.97 0.38 -7.66
C LEU A 87 23.15 -0.09 -6.80
N SER A 88 24.37 0.03 -7.31
CA SER A 88 25.57 -0.23 -6.52
C SER A 88 25.68 0.73 -5.33
N GLN A 89 25.48 2.03 -5.53
CA GLN A 89 25.51 3.00 -4.43
C GLN A 89 24.32 2.87 -3.49
N LEU A 90 23.12 2.60 -4.02
CA LEU A 90 21.88 2.37 -3.26
C LEU A 90 22.01 1.18 -2.31
N SER A 91 22.51 0.05 -2.80
CA SER A 91 22.70 -1.20 -2.03
C SER A 91 23.92 -1.18 -1.11
N GLY A 92 24.74 -0.11 -1.12
CA GLY A 92 26.00 -0.08 -0.37
C GLY A 92 27.04 -1.06 -0.93
N SER A 93 27.03 -1.27 -2.25
CA SER A 93 27.86 -2.21 -3.00
C SER A 93 27.57 -3.70 -2.73
N ASN A 94 26.41 -4.04 -2.16
CA ASN A 94 26.03 -5.43 -1.90
C ASN A 94 25.30 -6.08 -3.09
N THR A 95 24.67 -5.29 -3.96
CA THR A 95 23.93 -5.81 -5.11
C THR A 95 24.79 -5.82 -6.37
N GLN A 96 24.79 -6.94 -7.08
CA GLN A 96 25.30 -7.06 -8.44
C GLN A 96 24.14 -7.07 -9.42
N VAL A 97 24.14 -6.12 -10.35
CA VAL A 97 23.06 -5.96 -11.33
C VAL A 97 23.51 -6.45 -12.69
N HIS A 98 22.69 -7.28 -13.32
CA HIS A 98 22.78 -7.63 -14.73
C HIS A 98 21.55 -7.07 -15.45
N ILE A 99 21.75 -6.41 -16.59
CA ILE A 99 20.66 -5.78 -17.34
C ILE A 99 20.70 -6.36 -18.75
N ASP A 100 19.65 -7.09 -19.11
CA ASP A 100 19.50 -7.75 -20.40
C ASP A 100 18.55 -6.95 -21.28
N VAL A 101 19.11 -6.22 -22.25
CA VAL A 101 18.32 -5.48 -23.23
C VAL A 101 18.04 -6.36 -24.44
N SER A 102 16.76 -6.64 -24.70
CA SER A 102 16.37 -7.41 -25.87
C SER A 102 16.76 -6.66 -27.15
N SER A 103 17.51 -7.33 -28.02
CA SER A 103 17.85 -6.80 -29.34
C SER A 103 16.65 -6.72 -30.29
N ARG A 104 15.56 -7.43 -29.98
CA ARG A 104 14.33 -7.43 -30.74
C ARG A 104 13.46 -6.27 -30.27
N VAL A 105 13.15 -5.37 -31.20
CA VAL A 105 12.21 -4.26 -30.97
C VAL A 105 10.80 -4.72 -31.33
N THR A 106 9.87 -4.61 -30.38
CA THR A 106 8.45 -4.83 -30.64
C THR A 106 7.89 -3.60 -31.35
N ARG A 107 7.16 -3.80 -32.44
CA ARG A 107 6.43 -2.72 -33.14
C ARG A 107 5.00 -2.69 -32.62
N ALA A 108 4.60 -1.59 -32.00
CA ALA A 108 3.23 -1.37 -31.55
C ALA A 108 2.24 -1.55 -32.72
N SER A 109 1.15 -2.26 -32.48
CA SER A 109 0.13 -2.53 -33.49
C SER A 109 -0.69 -1.29 -33.84
N GLY A 110 -0.89 -0.40 -32.87
CA GLY A 110 -1.59 0.87 -32.95
C GLY A 110 -0.68 2.09 -33.03
N SER A 111 -1.31 3.26 -33.10
CA SER A 111 -0.69 4.56 -32.99
C SER A 111 -0.55 4.99 -31.52
N LEU A 112 0.34 5.94 -31.23
CA LEU A 112 0.58 6.39 -29.85
C LEU A 112 -0.70 6.79 -29.07
N PRO A 113 -1.68 7.52 -29.67
CA PRO A 113 -2.94 7.82 -29.00
C PRO A 113 -3.79 6.59 -28.61
N ASP A 114 -3.61 5.45 -29.28
CA ASP A 114 -4.34 4.21 -28.94
C ASP A 114 -3.90 3.64 -27.59
N TYR A 115 -2.75 4.09 -27.07
CA TYR A 115 -2.13 3.60 -25.83
C TYR A 115 -1.95 4.68 -24.75
N GLY A 116 -2.02 5.97 -25.08
CA GLY A 116 -1.72 7.04 -24.12
C GLY A 116 -2.64 8.26 -24.21
N SER A 117 -3.90 8.08 -24.62
CA SER A 117 -4.86 9.19 -24.67
C SER A 117 -5.50 9.42 -23.30
N ASP A 118 -5.58 10.69 -22.89
CA ASP A 118 -6.34 11.09 -21.70
C ASP A 118 -7.83 11.25 -22.03
N THR A 119 -8.70 10.71 -21.16
CA THR A 119 -10.15 10.84 -21.28
C THR A 119 -10.77 11.34 -19.97
N ASN A 120 -11.64 12.35 -20.05
CA ASN A 120 -12.37 12.92 -18.90
C ASN A 120 -11.48 13.38 -17.73
N GLY A 121 -10.23 13.77 -18.00
CA GLY A 121 -9.27 14.19 -16.97
C GLY A 121 -8.45 13.06 -16.36
N ASN A 122 -8.75 11.80 -16.72
CA ASN A 122 -7.96 10.64 -16.36
C ASN A 122 -6.85 10.42 -17.39
N ARG A 123 -5.62 10.26 -16.91
CA ARG A 123 -4.45 10.06 -17.77
C ARG A 123 -4.42 8.65 -18.33
N ASP A 124 -4.05 8.49 -19.60
CA ASP A 124 -3.84 7.18 -20.23
C ASP A 124 -5.03 6.21 -20.10
N MET A 125 -6.25 6.73 -19.97
CA MET A 125 -7.47 5.96 -19.77
C MET A 125 -8.46 6.25 -20.89
N ASP A 126 -9.19 5.24 -21.35
CA ASP A 126 -10.26 5.43 -22.32
C ASP A 126 -11.59 5.85 -21.67
N SER A 127 -12.65 5.98 -22.48
CA SER A 127 -13.98 6.36 -22.01
C SER A 127 -14.64 5.33 -21.10
N ASN A 128 -14.17 4.08 -21.14
CA ASN A 128 -14.66 3.01 -20.29
C ASN A 128 -13.86 2.95 -18.99
N GLY A 129 -12.73 3.67 -18.86
CA GLY A 129 -11.86 3.62 -17.69
C GLY A 129 -10.80 2.51 -17.75
N ASP A 130 -10.57 1.93 -18.93
CA ASP A 130 -9.51 0.94 -19.14
C ASP A 130 -8.16 1.64 -19.25
N PHE A 131 -7.14 1.12 -18.56
CA PHE A 131 -5.78 1.64 -18.64
C PHE A 131 -5.11 1.22 -19.95
N LEU A 132 -4.92 2.19 -20.84
CA LEU A 132 -4.48 1.96 -22.22
C LEU A 132 -3.05 1.41 -22.38
N PRO A 133 -2.05 1.83 -21.59
CA PRO A 133 -0.67 1.35 -21.72
C PRO A 133 -0.52 -0.15 -21.45
N MET A 134 -1.43 -0.77 -20.69
CA MET A 134 -1.43 -2.20 -20.43
C MET A 134 -1.49 -3.02 -21.73
N LYS A 135 -2.30 -2.59 -22.70
CA LYS A 135 -2.38 -3.21 -24.03
C LYS A 135 -1.03 -3.18 -24.77
N LEU A 136 -0.26 -2.10 -24.59
CA LEU A 136 1.07 -1.98 -25.18
C LEU A 136 2.08 -2.92 -24.51
N ALA A 137 2.00 -3.05 -23.18
CA ALA A 137 2.83 -3.96 -22.41
C ALA A 137 2.55 -5.44 -22.77
N GLU A 138 1.28 -5.82 -22.91
CA GLU A 138 0.86 -7.14 -23.39
C GLU A 138 1.48 -7.47 -24.76
N GLU A 139 1.39 -6.52 -25.72
CA GLU A 139 2.01 -6.69 -27.05
C GLU A 139 3.52 -6.92 -26.96
N ALA A 140 4.20 -6.20 -26.08
CA ALA A 140 5.65 -6.34 -25.86
C ALA A 140 6.01 -7.72 -25.28
N VAL A 141 5.29 -8.17 -24.25
CA VAL A 141 5.51 -9.47 -23.60
C VAL A 141 5.23 -10.61 -24.59
N ILE A 142 4.08 -10.59 -25.27
CA ILE A 142 3.69 -11.63 -26.24
C ILE A 142 4.70 -11.75 -27.39
N ASP A 143 5.19 -10.63 -27.93
CA ASP A 143 6.18 -10.69 -29.02
C ASP A 143 7.53 -11.30 -28.58
N GLN A 144 7.83 -11.26 -27.28
CA GLN A 144 9.11 -11.71 -26.70
C GLN A 144 9.03 -13.12 -26.07
N MET A 145 7.84 -13.72 -25.93
CA MET A 145 7.62 -15.06 -25.35
C MET A 145 8.58 -16.13 -25.87
N SER A 146 8.91 -16.11 -27.16
CA SER A 146 9.79 -17.12 -27.79
C SER A 146 11.26 -16.69 -27.93
N TYR A 147 11.63 -15.52 -27.41
CA TYR A 147 12.95 -14.93 -27.59
C TYR A 147 13.70 -14.69 -26.28
N ALA A 148 12.99 -14.34 -25.21
CA ALA A 148 13.56 -14.23 -23.87
C ALA A 148 13.55 -15.60 -23.17
N ASP A 149 14.50 -15.79 -22.25
CA ASP A 149 14.60 -16.93 -21.35
C ASP A 149 13.97 -16.50 -20.02
N TRP A 150 12.66 -16.69 -19.85
CA TRP A 150 11.87 -15.98 -18.83
C TRP A 150 12.16 -16.47 -17.40
N ASP A 151 12.50 -17.76 -17.26
CA ASP A 151 12.97 -18.39 -16.02
C ASP A 151 14.17 -17.65 -15.41
N GLU A 152 15.00 -16.96 -16.21
CA GLU A 152 16.16 -16.23 -15.70
C GLU A 152 15.80 -14.95 -14.91
N TYR A 153 14.55 -14.50 -14.96
CA TYR A 153 14.07 -13.26 -14.34
C TYR A 153 13.10 -13.49 -13.17
N ASP A 154 12.85 -14.75 -12.83
CA ASP A 154 12.32 -15.17 -11.54
C ASP A 154 13.52 -15.37 -10.60
N LEU A 155 13.75 -14.40 -9.71
CA LEU A 155 14.92 -14.33 -8.86
C LEU A 155 14.73 -15.10 -7.54
N ASN A 156 13.49 -15.49 -7.19
CA ASN A 156 13.15 -16.16 -5.94
C ASN A 156 12.53 -17.57 -6.14
N ASP A 157 12.41 -18.04 -7.38
CA ASP A 157 11.84 -19.31 -7.82
C ASP A 157 10.32 -19.46 -7.47
N ASP A 158 9.54 -18.38 -7.50
CA ASP A 158 8.09 -18.39 -7.21
C ASP A 158 7.19 -18.53 -8.45
N GLY A 159 7.78 -18.51 -9.64
CA GLY A 159 7.08 -18.59 -10.92
C GLY A 159 6.69 -17.23 -11.51
N ILE A 160 7.12 -16.11 -10.92
CA ILE A 160 6.78 -14.76 -11.39
C ILE A 160 8.05 -14.01 -11.82
N VAL A 161 7.95 -13.25 -12.91
CA VAL A 161 9.03 -12.39 -13.39
C VAL A 161 9.16 -11.12 -12.53
N ASP A 162 10.28 -10.99 -11.80
CA ASP A 162 10.48 -9.96 -10.78
C ASP A 162 10.87 -8.58 -11.32
N ARG A 163 11.54 -8.52 -12.48
CA ARG A 163 12.21 -7.29 -12.98
C ARG A 163 11.99 -7.07 -14.47
N LEU A 164 10.84 -6.50 -14.83
CA LEU A 164 10.48 -6.22 -16.22
C LEU A 164 10.39 -4.71 -16.50
N LEU A 165 11.30 -4.21 -17.32
CA LEU A 165 11.30 -2.84 -17.82
C LEU A 165 10.90 -2.79 -19.30
N ILE A 166 9.87 -2.02 -19.63
CA ILE A 166 9.43 -1.76 -21.00
C ILE A 166 9.74 -0.31 -21.35
N LEU A 167 10.60 -0.12 -22.35
CA LEU A 167 11.02 1.19 -22.83
C LEU A 167 10.34 1.53 -24.15
N HIS A 168 9.52 2.59 -24.15
CA HIS A 168 8.92 3.09 -25.38
C HIS A 168 9.74 4.24 -25.98
N THR A 169 9.78 4.30 -27.31
CA THR A 169 10.61 5.26 -28.07
C THR A 169 9.93 6.62 -28.32
N SER A 170 8.67 6.77 -27.93
CA SER A 170 7.96 8.07 -27.91
C SER A 170 8.36 8.88 -26.67
N LYS A 171 7.93 10.15 -26.59
CA LYS A 171 8.25 11.00 -25.42
C LYS A 171 7.22 10.73 -24.32
N GLY A 172 7.64 10.67 -23.07
CA GLY A 172 6.74 10.59 -21.92
C GLY A 172 5.86 11.84 -21.77
N GLN A 173 4.67 11.68 -21.18
CA GLN A 173 3.76 12.79 -20.90
C GLN A 173 4.23 13.66 -19.73
N GLU A 174 4.92 13.08 -18.75
CA GLU A 174 5.52 13.76 -17.59
C GLU A 174 6.48 14.88 -18.02
N GLU A 175 7.16 14.71 -19.15
CA GLU A 175 8.04 15.73 -19.73
C GLU A 175 7.33 16.70 -20.68
N SER A 176 6.07 16.45 -21.01
CA SER A 176 5.26 17.26 -21.91
C SER A 176 3.79 17.22 -21.51
N PRO A 177 3.41 17.77 -20.34
CA PRO A 177 2.08 17.57 -19.75
C PRO A 177 0.90 18.02 -20.63
N GLY A 178 1.15 18.94 -21.57
CA GLY A 178 0.16 19.40 -22.54
C GLY A 178 -0.02 18.49 -23.78
N GLN A 179 0.65 17.34 -23.84
CA GLN A 179 0.49 16.33 -24.90
C GLN A 179 -0.25 15.10 -24.34
N THR A 180 -1.57 15.20 -24.26
CA THR A 180 -2.50 14.22 -23.67
C THR A 180 -2.68 12.94 -24.50
N SER A 181 -1.73 12.66 -25.39
CA SER A 181 -1.68 11.44 -26.21
C SER A 181 -0.35 10.71 -26.04
N ASN A 182 0.56 11.25 -25.22
CA ASN A 182 1.80 10.59 -24.84
C ASN A 182 1.50 9.71 -23.64
N ILE A 183 2.19 8.58 -23.54
CA ILE A 183 2.12 7.68 -22.39
C ILE A 183 2.86 8.34 -21.21
N TRP A 184 2.26 8.30 -20.02
CA TRP A 184 2.89 8.65 -18.76
C TRP A 184 3.67 7.44 -18.23
N SER A 185 4.93 7.64 -17.81
CA SER A 185 5.74 6.55 -17.24
C SER A 185 5.13 6.01 -15.93
N HIS A 186 5.09 4.70 -15.73
CA HIS A 186 4.40 4.07 -14.58
C HIS A 186 4.94 2.68 -14.25
N PHE A 187 4.69 2.24 -13.02
CA PHE A 187 4.62 0.85 -12.60
C PHE A 187 3.16 0.42 -12.42
N THR A 188 2.81 -0.78 -12.87
CA THR A 188 1.48 -1.37 -12.59
C THR A 188 1.49 -2.90 -12.73
N ARG A 189 0.38 -3.53 -12.33
CA ARG A 189 0.09 -4.95 -12.52
C ARG A 189 -0.80 -5.15 -13.74
N PHE A 190 -0.70 -6.31 -14.38
CA PHE A 190 -1.68 -6.75 -15.37
C PHE A 190 -2.97 -7.18 -14.67
N ASP A 191 -4.13 -6.90 -15.28
CA ASP A 191 -5.43 -7.40 -14.79
C ASP A 191 -5.50 -8.94 -14.81
N THR A 192 -4.70 -9.58 -15.66
CA THR A 192 -4.55 -11.03 -15.72
C THR A 192 -3.10 -11.33 -16.04
N SER A 193 -2.47 -12.18 -15.23
CA SER A 193 -1.09 -12.60 -15.45
C SER A 193 -0.89 -13.22 -16.84
N ILE A 194 0.29 -13.00 -17.41
CA ILE A 194 0.63 -13.50 -18.74
C ILE A 194 1.60 -14.67 -18.58
N GLU A 195 1.14 -15.89 -18.83
CA GLU A 195 2.01 -17.07 -18.90
C GLU A 195 2.94 -16.96 -20.11
N VAL A 196 4.24 -16.78 -19.85
CA VAL A 196 5.28 -16.59 -20.87
C VAL A 196 6.07 -17.87 -21.15
N GLU A 197 6.18 -18.72 -20.14
CA GLU A 197 6.77 -20.06 -20.21
C GLU A 197 6.01 -20.98 -19.23
N ASN A 198 6.17 -22.31 -19.36
CA ASN A 198 5.44 -23.26 -18.52
C ASN A 198 5.78 -23.07 -17.04
N GLY A 199 4.82 -22.50 -16.29
CA GLY A 199 4.96 -22.19 -14.87
C GLY A 199 5.67 -20.87 -14.57
N ILE A 200 5.91 -20.03 -15.58
CA ILE A 200 6.45 -18.67 -15.43
C ILE A 200 5.44 -17.66 -15.97
N GLU A 201 5.08 -16.69 -15.13
CA GLU A 201 4.09 -15.67 -15.42
C GLU A 201 4.67 -14.26 -15.27
N VAL A 202 4.13 -13.32 -16.04
CA VAL A 202 4.39 -11.89 -15.85
C VAL A 202 3.14 -11.25 -15.26
N GLU A 203 3.25 -10.79 -14.02
CA GLU A 203 2.15 -10.14 -13.30
C GLU A 203 2.26 -8.61 -13.28
N HIS A 204 3.47 -8.07 -13.36
CA HIS A 204 3.69 -6.63 -13.27
C HIS A 204 4.80 -6.15 -14.20
N TYR A 205 4.80 -4.85 -14.48
CA TYR A 205 5.79 -4.23 -15.34
C TYR A 205 5.98 -2.76 -15.01
N THR A 206 7.10 -2.23 -15.46
CA THR A 206 7.39 -0.80 -15.48
C THR A 206 7.47 -0.36 -16.93
N MET A 207 6.81 0.74 -17.27
CA MET A 207 6.89 1.34 -18.59
C MET A 207 7.41 2.77 -18.49
N ALA A 208 8.41 3.10 -19.30
CA ALA A 208 8.98 4.44 -19.32
C ALA A 208 9.51 4.86 -20.70
N SER A 209 9.71 6.16 -20.88
CA SER A 209 10.26 6.73 -22.12
C SER A 209 11.79 6.65 -22.15
N ILE A 210 12.37 6.13 -23.23
CA ILE A 210 13.83 6.19 -23.48
C ILE A 210 14.23 7.39 -24.35
N ARG A 211 13.25 8.17 -24.84
CA ARG A 211 13.48 9.15 -25.90
C ARG A 211 14.36 10.32 -25.46
N THR A 212 14.38 10.61 -24.17
CA THR A 212 15.04 11.80 -23.60
C THR A 212 16.44 11.49 -23.06
N GLY A 213 16.89 10.25 -23.29
CA GLY A 213 18.23 9.81 -22.95
C GLY A 213 18.45 9.83 -21.45
N SER A 214 19.58 10.39 -21.02
CA SER A 214 19.93 10.46 -19.59
C SER A 214 18.93 11.27 -18.74
N SER A 215 18.16 12.18 -19.33
CA SER A 215 17.13 12.95 -18.61
C SER A 215 15.92 12.12 -18.20
N GLY A 216 15.69 10.97 -18.86
CA GLY A 216 14.63 10.04 -18.47
C GLY A 216 15.07 9.05 -17.37
N MET A 217 16.34 9.04 -16.95
CA MET A 217 16.83 7.99 -16.06
C MET A 217 16.27 8.07 -14.65
N GLY A 218 16.07 9.27 -14.11
CA GLY A 218 15.44 9.43 -12.81
C GLY A 218 14.03 8.85 -12.78
N THR A 219 13.23 9.09 -13.82
CA THR A 219 11.91 8.47 -13.99
C THR A 219 12.01 6.95 -14.14
N ILE A 220 12.88 6.44 -15.03
CA ILE A 220 13.06 4.98 -15.20
C ILE A 220 13.43 4.31 -13.87
N LEU A 221 14.36 4.90 -13.10
CA LEU A 221 14.78 4.35 -11.82
C LEU A 221 13.69 4.45 -10.75
N HIS A 222 12.95 5.57 -10.70
CA HIS A 222 11.80 5.74 -9.81
C HIS A 222 10.77 4.63 -10.03
N GLU A 223 10.33 4.44 -11.27
CA GLU A 223 9.32 3.41 -11.59
C GLU A 223 9.83 1.99 -11.35
N MET A 224 11.13 1.74 -11.55
CA MET A 224 11.73 0.44 -11.24
C MET A 224 11.82 0.16 -9.74
N MET A 225 11.88 1.19 -8.89
CA MET A 225 11.89 1.00 -7.44
C MET A 225 10.55 0.54 -6.90
N HIS A 226 9.44 0.87 -7.56
CA HIS A 226 8.13 0.31 -7.21
C HIS A 226 8.12 -1.21 -7.32
N GLN A 227 8.78 -1.81 -8.33
CA GLN A 227 8.92 -3.28 -8.45
C GLN A 227 9.69 -3.91 -7.27
N MET A 228 10.39 -3.11 -6.48
CA MET A 228 11.14 -3.54 -5.30
C MET A 228 10.42 -3.19 -3.99
N GLY A 229 9.19 -2.66 -4.06
CA GLY A 229 8.37 -2.29 -2.90
C GLY A 229 8.55 -0.85 -2.41
N ALA A 230 9.24 0.02 -3.15
CA ALA A 230 9.23 1.45 -2.81
C ALA A 230 7.87 2.08 -3.08
N MET A 231 7.55 3.09 -2.28
CA MET A 231 6.28 3.80 -2.32
C MET A 231 6.52 5.30 -2.57
N ASP A 232 5.58 5.94 -3.25
CA ASP A 232 5.59 7.36 -3.52
C ASP A 232 5.51 8.16 -2.22
N LEU A 233 6.38 9.16 -2.12
CA LEU A 233 6.49 10.03 -0.95
C LEU A 233 5.94 11.43 -1.21
N TYR A 234 5.34 11.69 -2.36
CA TYR A 234 4.53 12.88 -2.62
C TYR A 234 3.04 12.53 -2.55
N PRO A 235 2.13 13.50 -2.33
CA PRO A 235 0.70 13.22 -2.34
C PRO A 235 0.24 12.68 -3.70
N VAL A 236 -0.13 11.40 -3.74
CA VAL A 236 -0.70 10.72 -4.92
C VAL A 236 -2.23 10.92 -4.90
N HIS A 237 -2.86 11.05 -6.07
CA HIS A 237 -4.32 11.08 -6.27
C HIS A 237 -5.19 12.23 -5.70
N GLU A 238 -4.64 13.26 -5.05
CA GLU A 238 -5.50 14.36 -4.55
C GLU A 238 -6.07 15.25 -5.68
N ALA A 239 -7.31 14.96 -6.09
CA ALA A 239 -8.15 15.76 -6.97
C ALA A 239 -8.67 17.02 -6.24
N GLY A 240 -7.76 17.84 -5.76
CA GLY A 240 -8.10 19.01 -4.97
C GLY A 240 -6.93 19.47 -4.12
N HIS A 241 -5.81 19.86 -4.76
CA HIS A 241 -4.64 20.42 -4.09
C HIS A 241 -5.05 21.54 -3.12
N LEU A 242 -5.25 21.20 -1.84
CA LEU A 242 -5.31 22.20 -0.79
C LEU A 242 -3.91 22.75 -0.55
N ASN A 243 -2.87 21.92 -0.78
CA ASN A 243 -1.46 22.23 -0.50
C ASN A 243 -0.53 21.79 -1.65
N ASP A 244 0.53 22.57 -1.93
CA ASP A 244 1.55 22.29 -2.97
C ASP A 244 2.69 21.36 -2.48
N TRP A 245 2.48 20.65 -1.36
CA TRP A 245 3.51 19.83 -0.72
C TRP A 245 4.00 18.70 -1.63
N LYS A 246 5.32 18.51 -1.71
CA LYS A 246 6.00 17.48 -2.52
C LYS A 246 6.64 16.40 -1.66
N GLY A 247 6.10 16.17 -0.47
CA GLY A 247 6.68 15.21 0.46
C GLY A 247 8.04 15.65 0.99
N ILE A 248 9.01 14.74 0.87
CA ILE A 248 10.40 15.00 1.24
C ILE A 248 11.24 15.64 0.12
N GLY A 249 10.63 16.02 -0.99
CA GLY A 249 11.26 16.86 -2.01
C GLY A 249 12.44 16.19 -2.73
N ASP A 250 13.47 16.99 -3.00
CA ASP A 250 14.64 16.63 -3.81
C ASP A 250 15.60 15.66 -3.10
N TRP A 251 15.28 15.26 -1.87
CA TRP A 251 16.10 14.39 -1.01
C TRP A 251 15.93 12.89 -1.31
N ASP A 252 14.86 12.49 -1.99
CA ASP A 252 14.54 11.08 -2.28
C ASP A 252 14.00 10.90 -3.70
N ILE A 253 14.42 9.82 -4.36
CA ILE A 253 13.91 9.45 -5.69
C ILE A 253 12.41 9.21 -5.69
N MET A 254 11.82 8.73 -4.60
CA MET A 254 10.37 8.49 -4.48
C MET A 254 9.56 9.77 -4.23
N ALA A 255 10.23 10.92 -4.13
CA ALA A 255 9.64 12.25 -4.09
C ALA A 255 10.03 13.03 -5.36
N SER A 256 10.38 14.32 -5.26
CA SER A 256 10.85 15.09 -6.43
C SER A 256 12.31 14.84 -6.79
N GLY A 257 13.05 14.06 -5.98
CA GLY A 257 14.45 13.75 -6.22
C GLY A 257 14.69 12.92 -7.49
N ASN A 258 13.69 12.27 -8.07
CA ASN A 258 13.78 11.67 -9.41
C ASN A 258 14.00 12.72 -10.51
N TRP A 259 13.57 13.97 -10.32
CA TRP A 259 13.71 15.06 -11.29
C TRP A 259 14.97 15.90 -11.11
N ASN A 260 15.83 15.57 -10.14
CA ASN A 260 17.09 16.28 -9.92
C ASN A 260 17.94 16.33 -11.20
N GLY A 261 18.38 17.55 -11.56
CA GLY A 261 19.10 17.79 -12.82
C GLY A 261 18.27 17.56 -14.09
N GLY A 262 16.94 17.58 -13.98
CA GLY A 262 16.03 17.17 -15.06
C GLY A 262 16.08 15.66 -15.32
N GLY A 263 16.21 14.87 -14.24
CA GLY A 263 16.24 13.41 -14.26
C GLY A 263 17.59 12.76 -14.54
N VAL A 264 18.65 13.57 -14.70
CA VAL A 264 20.02 13.07 -14.94
C VAL A 264 20.71 12.65 -13.63
N TRP A 265 20.34 13.26 -12.51
CA TRP A 265 21.02 13.07 -11.21
C TRP A 265 20.02 12.70 -10.12
N PRO A 266 19.31 11.58 -10.25
CA PRO A 266 18.32 11.20 -9.25
C PRO A 266 18.96 11.08 -7.87
N ALA A 267 18.26 11.55 -6.84
CA ALA A 267 18.66 11.36 -5.45
C ALA A 267 18.69 9.86 -5.12
N LEU A 268 19.59 9.40 -4.24
CA LEU A 268 19.41 8.09 -3.62
C LEU A 268 18.14 8.10 -2.73
N PRO A 269 17.47 6.95 -2.53
CA PRO A 269 16.37 6.86 -1.59
C PRO A 269 16.85 7.19 -0.18
N THR A 270 16.01 7.85 0.61
CA THR A 270 16.25 8.06 2.04
C THR A 270 16.10 6.76 2.80
N SER A 271 16.58 6.75 4.04
CA SER A 271 16.66 5.55 4.86
C SER A 271 15.33 4.81 5.06
N ALA A 272 14.20 5.51 5.15
CA ALA A 272 12.88 4.88 5.24
C ALA A 272 12.54 4.11 3.94
N SER A 273 12.76 4.73 2.77
CA SER A 273 12.60 4.08 1.47
C SER A 273 13.57 2.90 1.28
N LEU A 274 14.81 3.03 1.74
CA LEU A 274 15.79 1.93 1.72
C LEU A 274 15.37 0.74 2.58
N GLU A 275 14.64 0.97 3.67
CA GLU A 275 14.07 -0.10 4.51
C GLU A 275 12.95 -0.83 3.76
N LEU A 276 12.03 -0.12 3.10
CA LEU A 276 10.99 -0.72 2.25
C LEU A 276 11.59 -1.58 1.12
N LEU A 277 12.67 -1.08 0.50
CA LEU A 277 13.42 -1.77 -0.55
C LEU A 277 14.19 -3.01 -0.05
N GLY A 278 14.31 -3.23 1.25
CA GLY A 278 15.10 -4.34 1.81
C GLY A 278 16.62 -4.17 1.68
N ALA A 279 17.13 -2.94 1.52
CA ALA A 279 18.55 -2.69 1.29
C ALA A 279 19.46 -3.02 2.50
N ASN A 280 18.88 -3.17 3.70
CA ASN A 280 19.59 -3.56 4.94
C ASN A 280 20.78 -2.65 5.31
N ARG A 281 20.63 -1.33 5.15
CA ARG A 281 21.68 -0.33 5.42
C ARG A 281 21.44 0.50 6.67
N THR A 282 20.77 -0.08 7.65
CA THR A 282 20.29 0.63 8.83
C THR A 282 20.83 0.00 10.10
N GLN A 283 21.24 0.83 11.05
CA GLN A 283 21.52 0.43 12.42
C GLN A 283 20.41 0.95 13.34
N THR A 284 19.62 0.04 13.91
CA THR A 284 18.66 0.40 14.96
C THR A 284 19.38 0.74 16.25
N MET A 285 19.04 1.89 16.82
CA MET A 285 19.64 2.46 18.01
C MET A 285 18.69 2.33 19.20
N ASP A 286 19.18 1.74 20.28
CA ASP A 286 18.53 1.79 21.59
C ASP A 286 19.14 2.94 22.39
N LEU A 287 18.39 4.03 22.51
CA LEU A 287 18.76 5.20 23.31
C LEU A 287 18.06 5.19 24.67
N THR A 288 17.86 4.01 25.25
CA THR A 288 17.46 3.88 26.65
C THR A 288 18.68 3.77 27.56
N TRP A 289 18.70 4.54 28.64
CA TRP A 289 19.70 4.47 29.70
C TRP A 289 19.17 3.58 30.83
N PRO A 290 19.99 2.66 31.37
CA PRO A 290 19.55 1.86 32.51
C PRO A 290 19.31 2.76 33.74
N ALA A 291 18.37 2.39 34.61
CA ALA A 291 18.08 3.12 35.86
C ALA A 291 19.31 3.31 36.78
N SER A 292 20.38 2.54 36.57
CA SER A 292 21.65 2.67 37.30
C SER A 292 22.64 3.68 36.68
N ALA A 293 22.29 4.31 35.56
CA ALA A 293 23.13 5.29 34.87
C ALA A 293 23.40 6.51 35.76
N GLN A 294 24.64 7.00 35.76
CA GLN A 294 25.03 8.19 36.49
C GLN A 294 25.03 9.40 35.57
N MET A 295 24.48 10.52 36.03
CA MET A 295 24.54 11.78 35.30
C MET A 295 25.99 12.32 35.19
N PRO A 296 26.39 12.94 34.06
CA PRO A 296 25.61 13.16 32.84
C PRO A 296 25.39 11.87 32.04
N CYS A 297 24.21 11.73 31.44
CA CYS A 297 23.82 10.54 30.69
C CYS A 297 24.49 10.60 29.30
N ILE A 298 25.60 9.89 29.16
CA ILE A 298 26.39 9.84 27.94
C ILE A 298 25.97 8.59 27.15
N GLY A 299 25.52 8.80 25.92
CA GLY A 299 25.16 7.75 24.98
C GLY A 299 26.36 7.35 24.08
N PRO A 300 26.11 6.49 23.08
CA PRO A 300 27.14 6.09 22.14
C PRO A 300 27.60 7.26 21.26
N THR A 301 28.81 7.12 20.73
CA THR A 301 29.30 7.92 19.60
C THR A 301 29.32 7.02 18.38
N ILE A 302 28.60 7.40 17.33
CA ILE A 302 28.48 6.60 16.12
C ILE A 302 29.16 7.32 14.97
N ARG A 303 30.02 6.61 14.26
CA ARG A 303 30.68 7.11 13.06
C ARG A 303 29.79 6.87 11.85
N MET A 304 29.53 7.93 11.10
CA MET A 304 28.76 7.91 9.87
C MET A 304 29.71 7.92 8.66
N ASN A 305 29.34 7.18 7.62
CA ASN A 305 29.92 7.31 6.28
C ASN A 305 28.81 7.76 5.32
N GLY A 306 29.17 8.39 4.20
CA GLY A 306 28.18 8.93 3.25
C GLY A 306 27.31 7.82 2.68
N MET A 307 26.02 8.08 2.44
CA MET A 307 25.11 7.08 1.85
C MET A 307 25.56 6.67 0.44
N SER A 308 26.07 7.60 -0.37
CA SER A 308 26.74 7.31 -1.64
C SER A 308 28.13 6.65 -1.51
N GLU A 309 28.65 6.48 -0.28
CA GLU A 309 29.98 5.94 0.03
C GLU A 309 29.90 4.66 0.88
N ASN A 310 28.90 3.82 0.64
CA ASN A 310 28.62 2.59 1.40
C ASN A 310 28.37 2.81 2.91
N GLY A 311 27.83 3.97 3.27
CA GLY A 311 27.40 4.27 4.63
C GLY A 311 26.18 3.49 5.10
N THR A 312 25.90 3.62 6.40
CA THR A 312 24.70 3.09 7.04
C THR A 312 24.02 4.24 7.79
N SER A 313 22.69 4.22 7.82
CA SER A 313 21.90 5.16 8.59
C SER A 313 21.62 4.66 10.00
N LEU A 314 21.12 5.54 10.85
CA LEU A 314 20.62 5.21 12.18
C LEU A 314 19.10 5.28 12.18
N LYS A 315 18.45 4.28 12.79
CA LYS A 315 17.01 4.28 13.08
C LYS A 315 16.83 4.34 14.58
N ILE A 316 16.19 5.39 15.07
CA ILE A 316 15.87 5.57 16.49
C ILE A 316 14.36 5.39 16.65
N PRO A 317 13.89 4.27 17.24
CA PRO A 317 12.48 4.10 17.56
C PRO A 317 12.02 5.11 18.61
N LEU A 318 10.87 5.73 18.39
CA LEU A 318 10.18 6.57 19.38
C LEU A 318 9.00 5.81 19.99
N SER A 319 8.20 5.13 19.16
CA SER A 319 7.10 4.25 19.54
C SER A 319 7.10 2.96 18.69
N GLU A 320 5.98 2.24 18.61
CA GLU A 320 5.83 1.06 17.75
C GLU A 320 5.85 1.43 16.26
N ASP A 321 5.30 2.59 15.90
CA ASP A 321 5.13 3.04 14.51
C ASP A 321 5.94 4.28 14.14
N GLU A 322 6.61 4.92 15.11
CA GLU A 322 7.36 6.16 14.89
C GLU A 322 8.89 5.99 14.98
N TYR A 323 9.59 6.63 14.05
CA TYR A 323 11.04 6.51 13.92
C TYR A 323 11.70 7.82 13.51
N VAL A 324 12.85 8.10 14.13
CA VAL A 324 13.78 9.13 13.63
C VAL A 324 14.93 8.47 12.90
N TRP A 325 15.14 8.90 11.67
CA TRP A 325 16.21 8.44 10.80
C TRP A 325 17.33 9.48 10.74
N ILE A 326 18.57 9.02 10.81
CA ILE A 326 19.75 9.89 10.69
C ILE A 326 20.67 9.29 9.63
N GLU A 327 20.91 10.05 8.56
CA GLU A 327 21.79 9.64 7.47
C GLU A 327 22.77 10.75 7.09
N TYR A 328 23.96 10.37 6.62
CA TYR A 328 24.94 11.33 6.14
C TYR A 328 24.89 11.42 4.61
N ARG A 329 24.43 12.55 4.08
CA ARG A 329 24.44 12.87 2.65
C ARG A 329 25.74 13.61 2.32
N SER A 330 26.71 12.86 1.81
CA SER A 330 28.04 13.35 1.44
C SER A 330 28.04 14.00 0.06
N ASN A 331 29.00 14.89 -0.22
CA ASN A 331 29.26 15.36 -1.59
C ASN A 331 30.03 14.30 -2.41
N SER A 332 29.42 13.13 -2.60
CA SER A 332 29.98 11.97 -3.31
C SER A 332 28.89 11.23 -4.08
N GLY A 333 29.25 10.59 -5.19
CA GLY A 333 28.31 9.80 -6.00
C GLY A 333 27.06 10.56 -6.46
N PHE A 334 25.89 9.92 -6.37
CA PHE A 334 24.62 10.55 -6.72
C PHE A 334 24.24 11.69 -5.77
N ASP A 335 24.66 11.62 -4.51
CA ASP A 335 24.38 12.68 -3.52
C ASP A 335 25.10 14.01 -3.83
N GLN A 336 26.06 14.05 -4.78
CA GLN A 336 26.76 15.29 -5.18
C GLN A 336 25.83 16.39 -5.71
N HIS A 337 24.62 16.05 -6.15
CA HIS A 337 23.69 16.98 -6.78
C HIS A 337 22.46 17.29 -5.91
N LEU A 338 22.47 16.86 -4.65
CA LEU A 338 21.43 17.20 -3.69
C LEU A 338 21.44 18.71 -3.35
N PRO A 339 20.35 19.22 -2.75
CA PRO A 339 20.27 20.62 -2.31
C PRO A 339 21.38 21.03 -1.34
N GLY A 340 21.90 20.10 -0.54
CA GLY A 340 23.00 20.30 0.41
C GLY A 340 23.69 19.01 0.83
N TYR A 341 24.76 19.14 1.63
CA TYR A 341 25.53 18.02 2.17
C TYR A 341 25.69 18.16 3.67
N GLY A 342 25.47 17.08 4.41
CA GLY A 342 25.46 17.08 5.86
C GLY A 342 24.64 15.92 6.40
N ILE A 343 24.26 16.01 7.67
CA ILE A 343 23.38 15.01 8.28
C ILE A 343 21.93 15.38 7.93
N LEU A 344 21.26 14.50 7.18
CA LEU A 344 19.82 14.59 6.93
C LEU A 344 19.12 13.81 8.05
N VAL A 345 18.10 14.44 8.64
CA VAL A 345 17.26 13.82 9.66
C VAL A 345 15.84 13.78 9.13
N THR A 346 15.23 12.59 9.11
CA THR A 346 13.82 12.43 8.76
C THR A 346 13.06 11.82 9.93
N TYR A 347 11.79 12.17 10.03
CA TYR A 347 10.84 11.62 10.97
C TYR A 347 9.80 10.84 10.19
N GLN A 348 9.54 9.60 10.63
CA GLN A 348 8.58 8.69 10.02
C GLN A 348 7.52 8.31 11.05
N ASP A 349 6.26 8.28 10.61
CA ASP A 349 5.14 7.76 11.38
C ASP A 349 4.31 6.82 10.50
N ARG A 350 4.29 5.53 10.84
CA ARG A 350 3.57 4.50 10.09
C ARG A 350 2.12 4.32 10.54
N SER A 351 1.63 5.08 11.52
CA SER A 351 0.22 5.07 11.92
C SER A 351 -0.68 5.86 10.96
N VAL A 352 -0.08 6.67 10.08
CA VAL A 352 -0.77 7.52 9.09
C VAL A 352 -0.41 7.10 7.66
N GLY A 353 -1.21 7.53 6.68
CA GLY A 353 -1.03 7.12 5.29
C GLY A 353 -1.49 5.68 5.03
N ASP A 354 -1.39 5.25 3.77
CA ASP A 354 -1.81 3.92 3.34
C ASP A 354 -0.74 3.31 2.45
N GLU A 355 -0.05 2.31 3.00
CA GLU A 355 1.00 1.55 2.32
C GLU A 355 0.41 0.62 1.23
N GLU A 356 -0.82 0.14 1.40
CA GLU A 356 -1.47 -0.77 0.44
C GLU A 356 -1.87 -0.01 -0.84
N GLN A 357 -2.35 1.23 -0.70
CA GLN A 357 -2.74 2.08 -1.83
C GLN A 357 -1.61 2.96 -2.36
N ASN A 358 -0.40 2.90 -1.79
CA ASN A 358 0.72 3.76 -2.15
C ASN A 358 0.39 5.27 -1.99
N GLU A 359 -0.29 5.61 -0.89
CA GLU A 359 -0.69 6.99 -0.59
C GLU A 359 -0.23 7.39 0.82
N LEU A 360 1.06 7.69 0.96
CA LEU A 360 1.72 7.88 2.25
C LEU A 360 1.63 9.33 2.76
N ASN A 361 2.19 10.28 2.01
CA ASN A 361 2.31 11.67 2.40
C ASN A 361 1.12 12.50 1.91
N ARG A 362 -0.10 12.20 2.41
CA ARG A 362 -1.34 12.87 2.00
C ARG A 362 -1.55 14.22 2.69
N ASP A 363 -1.26 14.33 4.00
CA ASP A 363 -1.45 15.55 4.80
C ASP A 363 -0.11 16.05 5.36
N PRO A 364 0.32 17.30 5.08
CA PRO A 364 1.55 17.85 5.65
C PRO A 364 1.53 18.04 7.17
N ASP A 365 0.35 18.06 7.80
CA ASP A 365 0.22 18.10 9.27
C ASP A 365 0.27 16.68 9.89
N GLN A 366 0.10 15.63 9.09
CA GLN A 366 0.21 14.21 9.49
C GLN A 366 1.08 13.43 8.49
N PRO A 367 2.38 13.76 8.38
CA PRO A 367 3.24 13.19 7.35
C PRO A 367 3.68 11.76 7.72
N TRP A 368 3.52 10.79 6.82
CA TRP A 368 4.13 9.46 6.96
C TRP A 368 5.66 9.55 6.99
N LEU A 369 6.26 10.45 6.20
CA LEU A 369 7.68 10.77 6.26
C LEU A 369 7.93 12.24 5.98
N THR A 370 8.71 12.90 6.83
CA THR A 370 9.09 14.30 6.67
C THR A 370 10.55 14.56 7.03
N VAL A 371 11.12 15.63 6.48
CA VAL A 371 12.48 16.09 6.81
C VAL A 371 12.40 17.02 8.03
N ILE A 372 13.23 16.75 9.03
CA ILE A 372 13.46 17.69 10.14
C ILE A 372 14.50 18.70 9.65
N GLU A 373 14.05 19.85 9.15
CA GLU A 373 14.92 20.87 8.55
C GLU A 373 15.86 21.49 9.62
N ALA A 374 17.17 21.43 9.38
CA ALA A 374 18.19 21.84 10.35
C ALA A 374 18.20 23.34 10.67
N ASP A 375 17.58 24.18 9.85
CA ASP A 375 17.37 25.60 10.13
C ASP A 375 16.11 25.89 10.95
N GLY A 376 15.36 24.84 11.32
CA GLY A 376 14.13 24.92 12.12
C GLY A 376 12.95 25.52 11.37
N ARG A 377 13.04 25.64 10.05
CA ARG A 377 11.91 26.01 9.19
C ARG A 377 11.05 24.75 8.95
N THR A 378 9.90 24.95 8.32
CA THR A 378 9.04 23.86 7.85
C THR A 378 8.67 24.10 6.39
N ASP A 379 9.63 24.60 5.62
CA ASP A 379 9.50 25.08 4.25
C ASP A 379 9.02 23.95 3.33
N LEU A 380 9.60 22.74 3.43
CA LEU A 380 9.15 21.56 2.71
C LEU A 380 7.67 21.26 2.97
N ARG A 381 7.26 21.10 4.24
CA ARG A 381 5.86 20.80 4.61
C ARG A 381 4.88 21.90 4.17
N ASN A 382 5.32 23.15 4.17
CA ASN A 382 4.53 24.28 3.71
C ASN A 382 4.52 24.45 2.18
N GLY A 383 5.22 23.59 1.42
CA GLY A 383 5.35 23.68 -0.04
C GLY A 383 6.10 24.93 -0.52
N VAL A 384 6.95 25.53 0.32
CA VAL A 384 7.71 26.75 -0.01
C VAL A 384 8.83 26.45 -1.02
N ASN A 385 9.47 25.29 -0.88
CA ASN A 385 10.52 24.79 -1.76
C ASN A 385 10.52 23.25 -1.77
N SER A 386 11.42 22.63 -2.55
CA SER A 386 11.62 21.17 -2.63
C SER A 386 12.87 20.70 -1.87
N GLY A 387 13.43 21.53 -1.00
CA GLY A 387 14.66 21.26 -0.25
C GLY A 387 15.74 22.31 -0.52
N GLU A 388 16.50 22.65 0.51
CA GLU A 388 17.62 23.59 0.44
C GLU A 388 18.83 23.19 1.30
N ALA A 389 19.97 23.83 1.04
CA ALA A 389 21.22 23.48 1.71
C ALA A 389 21.18 23.65 3.24
N SER A 390 20.26 24.48 3.76
CA SER A 390 20.09 24.71 5.19
C SER A 390 19.26 23.63 5.90
N ASP A 391 18.67 22.68 5.18
CA ASP A 391 17.88 21.59 5.76
C ASP A 391 18.75 20.52 6.43
N VAL A 392 20.04 20.44 6.05
CA VAL A 392 20.97 19.43 6.57
C VAL A 392 21.84 19.95 7.71
N PHE A 393 21.93 19.16 8.78
CA PHE A 393 22.70 19.50 9.98
C PHE A 393 24.21 19.49 9.69
N GLN A 394 24.88 20.54 10.16
CA GLN A 394 26.30 20.81 9.91
C GLN A 394 27.15 20.57 11.17
N ASN A 395 28.47 20.75 11.04
CA ASN A 395 29.38 20.65 12.16
C ASN A 395 28.98 21.60 13.32
N GLY A 396 28.80 21.05 14.52
CA GLY A 396 28.40 21.78 15.71
C GLY A 396 26.90 22.00 15.87
N SER A 397 26.07 21.48 14.95
CA SER A 397 24.63 21.46 15.12
C SER A 397 24.19 20.37 16.12
N SER A 398 23.01 20.54 16.71
CA SER A 398 22.37 19.54 17.57
C SER A 398 20.87 19.45 17.30
N PHE A 399 20.28 18.29 17.58
CA PHE A 399 18.85 18.02 17.46
C PHE A 399 18.39 16.99 18.50
N GLY A 400 17.07 16.89 18.69
CA GLY A 400 16.43 16.04 19.69
C GLY A 400 15.82 16.88 20.81
N ALA A 401 16.29 16.71 22.06
CA ALA A 401 15.84 17.51 23.20
C ALA A 401 16.43 18.93 23.25
N GLU A 402 17.50 19.20 22.49
CA GLU A 402 18.18 20.50 22.39
C GLU A 402 18.64 20.78 20.95
N GLY A 403 18.65 22.05 20.56
CA GLY A 403 18.92 22.49 19.18
C GLY A 403 17.62 22.54 18.37
N VAL A 404 17.55 21.79 17.28
CA VAL A 404 16.27 21.56 16.58
C VAL A 404 15.49 20.50 17.36
N LEU A 405 14.36 20.92 17.91
CA LEU A 405 13.54 20.07 18.78
C LEU A 405 12.76 19.05 17.95
N ILE A 406 12.81 17.78 18.39
CA ILE A 406 12.05 16.69 17.77
C ILE A 406 10.97 16.24 18.74
N TYR A 407 9.74 16.20 18.25
CA TYR A 407 8.59 15.72 18.98
C TYR A 407 8.06 14.45 18.30
N ASP A 408 7.53 13.53 19.07
CA ASP A 408 6.69 12.44 18.55
C ASP A 408 5.32 12.99 18.10
N HIS A 409 4.47 12.14 17.54
CA HIS A 409 3.17 12.52 16.99
C HIS A 409 2.19 13.02 18.05
N ASP A 410 2.36 12.58 19.29
CA ASP A 410 1.61 13.02 20.48
C ASP A 410 2.03 14.42 20.90
N GLY A 411 3.25 14.81 20.52
CA GLY A 411 3.86 16.09 20.82
C GLY A 411 4.79 16.06 22.03
N PHE A 412 5.19 14.91 22.55
CA PHE A 412 6.24 14.80 23.56
C PHE A 412 7.64 14.99 22.96
N LEU A 413 8.46 15.75 23.67
CA LEU A 413 9.85 16.00 23.29
C LEU A 413 10.69 14.75 23.52
N VAL A 414 11.46 14.32 22.51
CA VAL A 414 12.36 13.17 22.65
C VAL A 414 13.38 13.38 23.79
N PRO A 415 13.77 12.32 24.54
CA PRO A 415 14.58 12.47 25.75
C PRO A 415 16.09 12.62 25.50
N TRP A 416 16.54 12.44 24.25
CA TRP A 416 17.96 12.40 23.88
C TRP A 416 18.37 13.62 23.04
N ILE A 417 19.66 13.92 23.05
CA ILE A 417 20.29 14.98 22.24
C ILE A 417 21.34 14.31 21.35
N ALA A 418 21.24 14.53 20.05
CA ALA A 418 22.27 14.19 19.07
C ALA A 418 23.08 15.44 18.73
N SER A 419 24.41 15.36 18.87
CA SER A 419 25.35 16.42 18.47
C SER A 419 26.19 15.97 17.30
N VAL A 420 26.27 16.81 16.27
CA VAL A 420 26.95 16.52 15.01
C VAL A 420 28.39 17.06 15.04
N GLU A 421 29.38 16.18 14.87
CA GLU A 421 30.78 16.56 14.64
C GLU A 421 31.22 16.12 13.23
N ILE A 422 31.43 17.10 12.34
CA ILE A 422 31.94 16.87 10.99
C ILE A 422 33.34 17.47 10.92
N ASN A 423 34.35 16.61 10.94
CA ASN A 423 35.75 16.99 10.85
C ASN A 423 36.48 16.15 9.76
N ILE A 424 37.49 15.33 10.11
CA ILE A 424 38.04 14.34 9.17
C ILE A 424 37.08 13.14 9.06
N THR A 425 36.38 12.85 10.16
CA THR A 425 35.32 11.85 10.24
C THR A 425 34.00 12.55 10.55
N VAL A 426 32.88 11.87 10.30
CA VAL A 426 31.56 12.35 10.69
C VAL A 426 31.09 11.49 11.84
N ASP A 427 30.91 12.08 13.01
CA ASP A 427 30.55 11.38 14.23
C ASP A 427 29.28 12.04 14.83
N ILE A 428 28.34 11.22 15.29
CA ILE A 428 27.13 11.63 16.03
C ILE A 428 27.30 11.23 17.49
N HIS A 429 27.21 12.20 18.39
CA HIS A 429 27.30 11.97 19.84
C HIS A 429 25.92 12.06 20.47
N PHE A 430 25.48 10.98 21.13
CA PHE A 430 24.24 10.97 21.87
C PHE A 430 24.46 11.30 23.35
N THR A 431 23.60 12.12 23.92
CA THR A 431 23.52 12.41 25.35
C THR A 431 22.05 12.56 25.76
N ALA A 432 21.75 12.63 27.05
CA ALA A 432 20.41 12.98 27.51
C ALA A 432 20.49 13.92 28.74
N PRO A 433 19.61 14.94 28.86
CA PRO A 433 19.56 15.82 30.02
C PRO A 433 19.24 15.07 31.32
N ASN A 434 18.24 14.19 31.24
CA ASN A 434 17.87 13.23 32.27
C ASN A 434 18.08 11.83 31.67
N CYS A 435 18.52 10.87 32.48
CA CYS A 435 18.57 9.48 32.03
C CYS A 435 17.11 8.99 31.81
N SER A 436 16.92 7.80 31.24
CA SER A 436 15.59 7.31 30.90
C SER A 436 14.60 7.44 32.07
N SER A 437 13.47 8.07 31.76
CA SER A 437 12.33 8.32 32.64
C SER A 437 11.61 7.00 32.97
N GLU A 438 11.17 6.81 34.22
CA GLU A 438 10.24 5.72 34.60
C GLU A 438 8.77 6.09 34.34
N LEU A 439 8.53 7.32 33.86
CA LEU A 439 7.24 7.86 33.43
C LEU A 439 7.12 7.80 31.91
N ALA A 440 6.08 7.12 31.43
CA ALA A 440 5.61 7.17 30.05
C ALA A 440 4.18 7.73 30.03
N ILE A 441 3.88 8.56 29.04
CA ILE A 441 2.58 9.20 28.87
C ILE A 441 2.26 9.09 27.38
N ASP A 442 1.06 8.60 27.12
CA ASP A 442 0.43 8.49 25.82
C ASP A 442 -0.69 9.55 25.76
N ALA A 443 -0.70 10.34 24.70
CA ALA A 443 -1.69 11.37 24.43
C ALA A 443 -2.43 11.02 23.12
N PRO A 444 -3.44 11.79 22.70
CA PRO A 444 -4.02 11.61 21.37
C PRO A 444 -3.00 11.99 20.29
N ASP A 445 -2.82 11.09 19.32
CA ASP A 445 -2.00 11.29 18.13
C ASP A 445 -2.37 12.63 17.47
N PHE A 446 -1.34 13.40 17.11
CA PHE A 446 -1.45 14.74 16.52
C PHE A 446 -2.30 15.72 17.35
N GLY A 447 -2.39 15.49 18.67
CA GLY A 447 -3.17 16.28 19.63
C GLY A 447 -4.66 15.96 19.64
N GLY A 448 -5.14 15.15 18.70
CA GLY A 448 -6.51 14.67 18.61
C GLY A 448 -7.57 15.73 18.32
N VAL A 449 -8.77 15.23 18.02
CA VAL A 449 -9.96 16.02 17.75
C VAL A 449 -10.95 15.88 18.91
N LEU A 450 -11.32 17.02 19.51
CA LEU A 450 -12.13 17.08 20.73
C LEU A 450 -13.47 17.77 20.49
N LEU A 451 -14.51 17.36 21.22
CA LEU A 451 -15.74 18.13 21.34
C LEU A 451 -15.56 19.32 22.32
N PRO A 452 -16.38 20.38 22.25
CA PRO A 452 -16.18 21.59 23.05
C PRO A 452 -16.21 21.38 24.57
N GLY A 453 -16.88 20.32 25.05
CA GLY A 453 -16.98 20.00 26.48
C GLY A 453 -16.12 18.82 26.92
N GLU A 454 -15.27 18.30 26.03
CA GLU A 454 -14.45 17.11 26.27
C GLU A 454 -13.16 17.46 26.99
N SER A 455 -12.66 16.53 27.81
CA SER A 455 -11.34 16.62 28.44
C SER A 455 -10.25 16.15 27.49
N PHE A 456 -9.02 16.56 27.76
CA PHE A 456 -7.86 16.01 27.08
C PHE A 456 -7.48 14.67 27.77
N PRO A 457 -7.64 13.52 27.09
CA PRO A 457 -7.33 12.22 27.67
C PRO A 457 -5.82 11.97 27.65
N LEU A 458 -5.32 11.20 28.61
CA LEU A 458 -3.93 10.76 28.71
C LEU A 458 -3.89 9.35 29.29
N SER A 459 -3.06 8.46 28.74
CA SER A 459 -2.71 7.19 29.39
C SER A 459 -1.34 7.33 30.05
N VAL A 460 -1.29 7.29 31.38
CA VAL A 460 -0.05 7.51 32.13
C VAL A 460 0.44 6.20 32.74
N SER A 461 1.63 5.77 32.36
CA SER A 461 2.29 4.57 32.85
C SER A 461 3.48 4.91 33.73
N VAL A 462 3.50 4.34 34.94
CA VAL A 462 4.59 4.53 35.91
C VAL A 462 5.07 3.21 36.51
N GLU A 463 6.37 3.04 36.68
CA GLU A 463 6.93 1.86 37.35
C GLU A 463 6.80 1.91 38.88
N GLN A 464 6.81 3.12 39.45
CA GLN A 464 6.67 3.36 40.88
C GLN A 464 5.54 4.34 41.19
N PRO A 465 4.81 4.16 42.31
CA PRO A 465 3.75 5.10 42.69
C PRO A 465 4.30 6.51 42.90
N CYS A 466 3.69 7.49 42.23
CA CYS A 466 4.08 8.89 42.31
C CYS A 466 2.85 9.82 42.22
N THR A 467 3.06 11.09 42.57
CA THR A 467 2.03 12.12 42.41
C THR A 467 2.21 12.78 41.06
N PHE A 468 1.25 12.58 40.17
CA PHE A 468 1.23 13.22 38.86
C PHE A 468 0.77 14.66 39.00
N THR A 469 1.57 15.57 38.43
CA THR A 469 1.28 17.00 38.36
C THR A 469 1.69 17.54 37.00
N HIS A 470 1.02 18.61 36.56
CA HIS A 470 1.30 19.22 35.27
C HIS A 470 1.32 20.74 35.38
N ASN A 471 2.11 21.38 34.52
CA ASN A 471 2.18 22.83 34.36
C ASN A 471 2.01 23.15 32.86
N LEU A 472 0.77 23.00 32.38
CA LEU A 472 0.40 23.12 30.98
C LEU A 472 -0.31 24.44 30.73
N THR A 473 -0.09 24.99 29.55
CA THR A 473 -0.75 26.18 29.03
C THR A 473 -1.52 25.83 27.77
N VAL A 474 -2.62 26.54 27.53
CA VAL A 474 -3.46 26.37 26.33
C VAL A 474 -3.54 27.71 25.61
N SER A 475 -3.20 27.72 24.31
CA SER A 475 -3.04 28.96 23.53
C SER A 475 -4.32 29.76 23.33
N ASP A 476 -5.49 29.15 23.50
CA ASP A 476 -6.81 29.78 23.34
C ASP A 476 -7.30 30.53 24.61
N GLY A 477 -6.47 30.56 25.65
CA GLY A 477 -6.76 31.24 26.92
C GLY A 477 -7.50 30.39 27.95
N ARG A 478 -7.84 29.13 27.63
CA ARG A 478 -8.29 28.17 28.64
C ARG A 478 -7.13 27.75 29.55
N THR A 479 -7.49 27.13 30.67
CA THR A 479 -6.54 26.52 31.60
C THR A 479 -7.04 25.13 31.95
N PHE A 480 -6.18 24.25 32.44
CA PHE A 480 -6.63 23.01 33.06
C PHE A 480 -7.07 23.28 34.50
N VAL A 481 -8.02 22.49 34.99
CA VAL A 481 -8.40 22.48 36.40
C VAL A 481 -7.32 21.73 37.16
N ASP A 482 -6.72 22.36 38.18
CA ASP A 482 -5.69 21.73 39.00
C ASP A 482 -6.18 20.40 39.58
N GLN A 483 -5.51 19.31 39.17
CA GLN A 483 -5.76 17.96 39.67
C GLN A 483 -4.43 17.32 40.05
N GLU A 484 -4.24 17.08 41.34
CA GLU A 484 -3.18 16.19 41.82
C GLU A 484 -3.71 14.75 41.78
N THR A 485 -3.11 13.92 40.94
CA THR A 485 -3.53 12.52 40.78
C THR A 485 -2.48 11.60 41.37
N GLN A 486 -2.88 10.77 42.34
CA GLN A 486 -2.01 9.72 42.88
C GLN A 486 -2.03 8.53 41.93
N LEU A 487 -0.90 8.23 41.30
CA LEU A 487 -0.77 7.10 40.39
C LEU A 487 -0.22 5.88 41.15
N ALA A 488 -0.82 4.72 40.89
CA ALA A 488 -0.28 3.44 41.31
C ALA A 488 0.62 2.89 40.19
N GLN A 489 1.49 1.94 40.54
CA GLN A 489 2.29 1.21 39.54
C GLN A 489 1.38 0.62 38.45
N GLY A 490 1.75 0.84 37.18
CA GLY A 490 1.01 0.44 35.99
C GLY A 490 0.43 1.63 35.22
N THR A 491 -0.47 1.36 34.28
CA THR A 491 -1.13 2.35 33.42
C THR A 491 -2.41 2.87 34.07
N THR A 492 -2.60 4.19 34.07
CA THR A 492 -3.80 4.88 34.58
C THR A 492 -4.28 5.94 33.60
N GLU A 493 -5.56 5.90 33.27
CA GLU A 493 -6.22 6.93 32.47
C GLU A 493 -6.44 8.21 33.27
N VAL A 494 -5.90 9.32 32.76
CA VAL A 494 -6.02 10.67 33.34
C VAL A 494 -6.78 11.55 32.36
N GLN A 495 -7.78 12.29 32.85
CA GLN A 495 -8.64 13.15 32.03
C GLN A 495 -8.45 14.61 32.44
N LEU A 496 -7.64 15.36 31.69
CA LEU A 496 -7.36 16.75 31.99
C LEU A 496 -8.56 17.63 31.61
N GLN A 497 -9.25 18.13 32.62
CA GLN A 497 -10.46 18.95 32.45
C GLN A 497 -10.10 20.40 32.15
N PHE A 498 -10.60 20.94 31.04
CA PHE A 498 -10.49 22.37 30.73
C PHE A 498 -11.36 23.22 31.68
N SER A 499 -10.93 24.45 31.97
CA SER A 499 -11.61 25.39 32.86
C SER A 499 -12.89 25.99 32.27
N SER A 500 -13.04 25.92 30.95
CA SER A 500 -14.24 26.31 30.22
C SER A 500 -14.39 25.51 28.93
N THR A 501 -15.57 25.53 28.33
CA THR A 501 -15.85 24.86 27.06
C THR A 501 -15.03 25.49 25.93
N GLY A 502 -14.46 24.65 25.06
CA GLY A 502 -13.77 25.07 23.85
C GLY A 502 -14.67 25.80 22.85
N THR A 503 -14.04 26.49 21.91
CA THR A 503 -14.74 27.10 20.77
C THR A 503 -14.73 26.10 19.62
N ALA A 504 -15.90 25.79 19.04
CA ALA A 504 -15.95 24.93 17.86
C ALA A 504 -15.28 25.59 16.65
N ASN A 505 -14.65 24.77 15.81
CA ASN A 505 -13.84 25.21 14.66
C ASN A 505 -12.64 26.07 15.06
N ALA A 506 -12.00 25.72 16.18
CA ALA A 506 -10.80 26.39 16.64
C ALA A 506 -9.73 25.37 16.98
N GLU A 507 -8.49 25.74 16.71
CA GLU A 507 -7.30 25.00 17.11
C GLU A 507 -6.70 25.62 18.36
N ALA A 508 -6.14 24.79 19.23
CA ALA A 508 -5.45 25.23 20.43
C ALA A 508 -4.20 24.40 20.67
N VAL A 509 -3.08 25.08 20.93
CA VAL A 509 -1.81 24.45 21.28
C VAL A 509 -1.77 24.24 22.80
N ILE A 510 -1.53 23.00 23.21
CA ILE A 510 -1.22 22.62 24.58
C ILE A 510 0.29 22.50 24.70
N GLU A 511 0.89 23.26 25.61
CA GLU A 511 2.34 23.29 25.81
C GLU A 511 2.70 23.36 27.29
N GLY A 512 3.67 22.54 27.73
CA GLY A 512 4.24 22.63 29.07
C GLY A 512 4.87 21.33 29.56
N GLU A 513 5.07 21.23 30.87
CA GLU A 513 5.73 20.09 31.52
C GLU A 513 4.70 19.25 32.30
N MET A 514 4.77 17.93 32.14
CA MET A 514 4.12 16.94 32.99
C MET A 514 5.17 16.23 33.84
N SER A 515 4.83 15.91 35.07
CA SER A 515 5.80 15.32 36.01
C SER A 515 5.17 14.31 36.94
N CYS A 516 5.95 13.29 37.30
CA CYS A 516 5.60 12.32 38.32
C CYS A 516 6.83 12.02 39.17
N GLY A 517 6.86 12.55 40.40
CA GLY A 517 8.08 12.47 41.23
C GLY A 517 9.19 13.35 40.66
N ASP A 518 10.35 12.75 40.36
CA ASP A 518 11.51 13.43 39.77
C ASP A 518 11.49 13.41 38.23
N ASP A 519 10.68 12.52 37.63
CA ASP A 519 10.55 12.38 36.18
C ASP A 519 9.68 13.50 35.59
N LYS A 520 10.11 14.00 34.44
CA LYS A 520 9.52 15.14 33.75
C LYS A 520 9.51 14.88 32.26
N MET A 521 8.40 15.21 31.61
CA MET A 521 8.28 15.19 30.16
C MET A 521 7.65 16.50 29.69
N PHE A 522 8.15 16.99 28.56
CA PHE A 522 7.65 18.21 27.94
C PHE A 522 6.76 17.82 26.77
N ILE A 523 5.57 18.42 26.69
CA ILE A 523 4.63 18.24 25.60
C ILE A 523 4.38 19.57 24.90
N LYS A 524 4.24 19.51 23.58
CA LYS A 524 3.75 20.58 22.72
C LYS A 524 2.92 19.97 21.59
N THR A 525 1.61 20.01 21.74
CA THR A 525 0.67 19.38 20.81
C THR A 525 -0.46 20.32 20.42
N LYS A 526 -1.10 20.07 19.28
CA LYS A 526 -2.12 20.95 18.69
C LYS A 526 -3.45 20.21 18.64
N THR A 527 -4.41 20.64 19.45
CA THR A 527 -5.75 20.06 19.48
C THR A 527 -6.69 20.79 18.52
N LEU A 528 -7.59 20.05 17.87
CA LEU A 528 -8.69 20.61 17.08
C LEU A 528 -10.01 20.44 17.83
N THR A 529 -10.75 21.53 18.03
CA THR A 529 -12.10 21.46 18.62
C THR A 529 -13.16 21.55 17.52
N LEU A 530 -13.95 20.49 17.32
CA LEU A 530 -15.06 20.47 16.38
C LEU A 530 -16.42 20.45 17.09
N GLY A 531 -17.43 21.12 16.50
CA GLY A 531 -18.78 21.11 17.06
C GLY A 531 -19.49 19.75 16.96
N ARG A 532 -19.04 18.94 16.00
CA ARG A 532 -19.46 17.57 15.72
C ARG A 532 -18.36 16.83 14.97
N ILE A 533 -18.12 15.57 15.33
CA ILE A 533 -17.04 14.72 14.81
C ILE A 533 -17.68 13.50 14.12
N PRO A 534 -17.35 13.21 12.85
CA PRO A 534 -17.78 11.97 12.18
C PRO A 534 -17.21 10.74 12.86
N LEU A 535 -17.87 9.60 12.73
CA LEU A 535 -17.36 8.31 13.18
C LEU A 535 -17.04 7.45 11.98
N GLU A 536 -15.85 6.85 12.01
CA GLU A 536 -15.45 5.88 11.01
C GLU A 536 -16.27 4.61 11.13
N SER A 537 -16.58 4.01 9.99
CA SER A 537 -17.40 2.80 9.91
C SER A 537 -17.24 2.10 8.58
N ILE A 538 -17.62 0.83 8.55
CA ILE A 538 -17.73 0.04 7.32
C ILE A 538 -19.22 -0.03 6.97
N GLU A 539 -19.55 0.37 5.74
CA GLU A 539 -20.89 0.32 5.19
C GLU A 539 -20.90 -0.64 4.01
N THR A 540 -21.70 -1.71 4.14
CA THR A 540 -21.79 -2.76 3.13
C THR A 540 -23.17 -2.79 2.49
N GLY A 541 -23.23 -3.15 1.21
CA GLY A 541 -24.51 -3.13 0.51
C GLY A 541 -24.51 -3.72 -0.90
N ILE A 542 -25.60 -3.45 -1.60
CA ILE A 542 -25.80 -3.85 -2.99
C ILE A 542 -26.17 -2.64 -3.84
N MET A 543 -25.68 -2.60 -5.08
CA MET A 543 -25.99 -1.55 -6.05
C MET A 543 -26.42 -2.15 -7.39
N GLN A 544 -27.05 -1.34 -8.25
CA GLN A 544 -27.44 -1.80 -9.58
C GLN A 544 -26.22 -1.87 -10.51
N ALA A 545 -26.06 -2.99 -11.22
CA ALA A 545 -24.89 -3.21 -12.08
C ALA A 545 -25.00 -2.44 -13.41
N PHE A 546 -26.19 -2.38 -14.03
CA PHE A 546 -26.32 -1.83 -15.38
C PHE A 546 -27.19 -0.59 -15.47
N SER A 547 -27.79 -0.16 -14.35
CA SER A 547 -28.63 1.04 -14.31
C SER A 547 -28.11 2.06 -13.30
N PRO A 548 -28.20 3.37 -13.60
CA PRO A 548 -27.86 4.40 -12.63
C PRO A 548 -28.67 4.24 -11.35
N SER A 549 -28.00 4.36 -10.22
CA SER A 549 -28.62 4.21 -8.90
C SER A 549 -28.11 5.27 -7.93
N THR A 550 -28.74 5.36 -6.76
CA THR A 550 -28.31 6.29 -5.71
C THR A 550 -28.18 5.51 -4.41
N LEU A 551 -26.98 5.50 -3.86
CA LEU A 551 -26.68 4.92 -2.55
C LEU A 551 -26.84 6.01 -1.50
N VAL A 552 -27.41 5.67 -0.36
CA VAL A 552 -27.63 6.60 0.75
C VAL A 552 -26.83 6.07 1.94
N ILE A 553 -25.69 6.70 2.21
CA ILE A 553 -24.74 6.27 3.23
C ILE A 553 -25.02 7.03 4.53
N PRO A 554 -25.40 6.34 5.63
CA PRO A 554 -25.65 7.00 6.91
C PRO A 554 -24.34 7.44 7.57
N ILE A 555 -24.24 8.71 7.98
CA ILE A 555 -23.05 9.24 8.65
C ILE A 555 -23.32 9.34 10.15
N LYS A 556 -22.69 8.46 10.92
CA LYS A 556 -22.70 8.53 12.39
C LYS A 556 -21.77 9.65 12.83
N SER A 557 -22.19 10.45 13.81
CA SER A 557 -21.37 11.54 14.35
C SER A 557 -21.66 11.82 15.82
N LEU A 558 -20.65 12.31 16.53
CA LEU A 558 -20.73 12.76 17.92
C LEU A 558 -20.77 14.28 17.99
N GLY A 559 -21.46 14.85 18.97
CA GLY A 559 -21.57 16.30 19.15
C GLY A 559 -22.97 16.84 18.96
N ASN A 560 -23.13 18.14 19.21
CA ASN A 560 -24.44 18.81 19.29
C ASN A 560 -24.56 20.04 18.39
N THR A 561 -23.48 20.45 17.73
CA THR A 561 -23.44 21.63 16.86
C THR A 561 -23.30 21.17 15.42
N GLU A 562 -23.86 21.94 14.47
CA GLU A 562 -23.67 21.65 13.05
C GLU A 562 -22.21 21.84 12.66
N GLN A 563 -21.69 20.95 11.82
CA GLN A 563 -20.31 20.99 11.36
C GLN A 563 -20.24 20.65 9.89
N THR A 564 -19.44 21.40 9.13
CA THR A 564 -19.31 21.22 7.68
C THR A 564 -17.95 20.62 7.34
N PHE A 565 -17.97 19.65 6.44
CA PHE A 565 -16.82 18.90 5.93
C PHE A 565 -16.80 18.98 4.40
N THR A 566 -15.60 18.87 3.84
CA THR A 566 -15.43 18.46 2.44
C THR A 566 -15.63 16.95 2.38
N ALA A 567 -16.30 16.45 1.35
CA ALA A 567 -16.50 15.02 1.17
C ALA A 567 -15.89 14.60 -0.17
N GLU A 568 -15.10 13.54 -0.15
CA GLU A 568 -14.42 12.97 -1.32
C GLU A 568 -14.67 11.46 -1.37
N LEU A 569 -14.69 10.92 -2.58
CA LEU A 569 -14.87 9.50 -2.82
C LEU A 569 -13.57 8.97 -3.40
N ASP A 570 -13.03 7.93 -2.78
CA ASP A 570 -11.73 7.34 -3.09
C ASP A 570 -11.87 5.85 -3.46
N GLY A 571 -10.81 5.30 -4.05
CA GLY A 571 -10.75 3.91 -4.52
C GLY A 571 -11.61 3.64 -5.77
N PRO A 572 -11.87 2.36 -6.10
CA PRO A 572 -12.66 1.98 -7.27
C PRO A 572 -14.03 2.64 -7.37
N MET A 573 -14.70 2.89 -6.23
CA MET A 573 -15.99 3.58 -6.16
C MET A 573 -15.96 4.99 -6.79
N SER A 574 -14.84 5.71 -6.71
CA SER A 574 -14.66 7.05 -7.30
C SER A 574 -14.84 7.08 -8.82
N ARG A 575 -14.64 5.93 -9.49
CA ARG A 575 -14.75 5.81 -10.96
C ARG A 575 -16.20 5.76 -11.47
N ILE A 576 -17.12 5.35 -10.59
CA ILE A 576 -18.54 5.15 -10.90
C ILE A 576 -19.46 6.03 -10.06
N GLY A 577 -18.95 6.64 -9.00
CA GLY A 577 -19.73 7.38 -8.01
C GLY A 577 -19.44 8.87 -8.03
N ASP A 578 -20.48 9.68 -7.89
CA ASP A 578 -20.39 11.13 -7.74
C ASP A 578 -21.12 11.59 -6.47
N ILE A 579 -20.47 12.46 -5.70
CA ILE A 579 -20.97 12.98 -4.42
C ILE A 579 -20.94 14.51 -4.39
N ASP A 580 -21.77 15.10 -3.52
CA ASP A 580 -21.63 16.52 -3.21
C ASP A 580 -20.36 16.76 -2.40
N SER A 581 -19.42 17.53 -2.96
CA SER A 581 -18.13 17.88 -2.34
C SER A 581 -18.20 18.55 -0.95
N ARG A 582 -19.39 18.93 -0.47
CA ARG A 582 -19.56 19.61 0.82
C ARG A 582 -20.77 19.09 1.56
N VAL A 583 -20.54 18.58 2.76
CA VAL A 583 -21.56 17.99 3.62
C VAL A 583 -21.62 18.71 4.96
N THR A 584 -22.83 18.99 5.45
CA THR A 584 -23.03 19.55 6.79
C THR A 584 -23.73 18.52 7.67
N LEU A 585 -23.05 18.12 8.74
CA LEU A 585 -23.54 17.15 9.70
C LEU A 585 -24.31 17.86 10.83
N SER A 586 -25.49 17.34 11.16
CA SER A 586 -26.41 17.80 12.20
C SER A 586 -26.81 16.68 13.20
N GLY A 587 -26.50 15.41 12.91
CA GLY A 587 -26.53 14.26 13.85
C GLY A 587 -27.25 13.00 13.36
N ASN A 588 -28.04 13.08 12.30
CA ASN A 588 -28.60 11.90 11.62
C ASN A 588 -28.61 12.18 10.12
N ASP A 589 -27.41 12.35 9.59
CA ASP A 589 -27.17 12.79 8.24
C ASP A 589 -26.87 11.58 7.36
N SER A 590 -27.08 11.76 6.07
CA SER A 590 -26.72 10.76 5.07
C SER A 590 -26.14 11.44 3.86
N ILE A 591 -25.17 10.80 3.22
CA ILE A 591 -24.59 11.24 1.97
C ILE A 591 -25.18 10.42 0.84
N GLU A 592 -25.64 11.10 -0.21
CA GLU A 592 -26.14 10.45 -1.42
C GLU A 592 -24.98 10.30 -2.40
N ILE A 593 -24.64 9.05 -2.74
CA ILE A 593 -23.68 8.73 -3.79
C ILE A 593 -24.46 8.38 -5.05
N ARG A 594 -24.28 9.16 -6.11
CA ARG A 594 -24.90 8.91 -7.42
C ARG A 594 -24.00 7.94 -8.19
N ILE A 595 -24.49 6.74 -8.41
CA ILE A 595 -23.75 5.70 -9.14
C ILE A 595 -24.16 5.75 -10.61
N GLU A 596 -23.18 5.98 -11.48
CA GLU A 596 -23.25 5.85 -12.93
C GLU A 596 -22.33 4.71 -13.36
N PRO A 597 -22.86 3.48 -13.62
CA PRO A 597 -22.03 2.33 -13.90
C PRO A 597 -21.10 2.45 -15.11
N ASN A 598 -21.44 3.29 -16.10
CA ASN A 598 -20.64 3.57 -17.31
C ASN A 598 -20.09 2.34 -18.08
N GLY A 599 -20.69 1.15 -17.88
CA GLY A 599 -20.21 -0.11 -18.45
C GLY A 599 -19.05 -0.76 -17.69
N LEU A 600 -18.62 -0.20 -16.57
CA LEU A 600 -17.55 -0.70 -15.70
C LEU A 600 -17.98 -1.86 -14.79
N LEU A 601 -19.29 -2.01 -14.55
CA LEU A 601 -19.80 -3.00 -13.60
C LEU A 601 -20.29 -4.28 -14.28
N GLN A 602 -20.04 -5.41 -13.62
CA GLN A 602 -20.59 -6.72 -13.98
C GLN A 602 -21.52 -7.25 -12.88
N ASP A 603 -22.41 -8.18 -13.24
CA ASP A 603 -23.26 -8.85 -12.25
C ASP A 603 -22.39 -9.63 -11.25
N ARG A 604 -22.60 -9.37 -9.97
CA ARG A 604 -21.85 -9.90 -8.81
C ARG A 604 -20.41 -9.39 -8.70
N MET A 605 -20.08 -8.27 -9.32
CA MET A 605 -18.80 -7.59 -9.11
C MET A 605 -18.79 -6.93 -7.72
N SER A 606 -17.70 -7.10 -6.95
CA SER A 606 -17.46 -6.28 -5.75
C SER A 606 -16.87 -4.95 -6.18
N VAL A 607 -17.33 -3.88 -5.55
CA VAL A 607 -16.79 -2.55 -5.72
C VAL A 607 -16.56 -1.97 -4.34
N ASP A 608 -15.30 -1.86 -4.01
CA ASP A 608 -14.85 -1.30 -2.76
C ASP A 608 -14.45 0.17 -3.00
N GLY A 609 -14.45 0.96 -1.94
CA GLY A 609 -13.98 2.34 -1.97
C GLY A 609 -14.18 3.01 -0.63
N GLU A 610 -13.90 4.30 -0.60
CA GLU A 610 -13.87 5.05 0.66
C GLU A 610 -14.57 6.39 0.52
N LEU A 611 -15.46 6.70 1.46
CA LEU A 611 -16.02 8.04 1.59
C LEU A 611 -15.23 8.79 2.65
N VAL A 612 -14.41 9.72 2.21
CA VAL A 612 -13.50 10.51 3.05
C VAL A 612 -14.15 11.84 3.41
N LEU A 613 -14.26 12.13 4.70
CA LEU A 613 -14.71 13.42 5.21
C LEU A 613 -13.52 14.22 5.71
N ILE A 614 -13.30 15.41 5.17
CA ILE A 614 -12.15 16.26 5.45
C ILE A 614 -12.60 17.54 6.17
N SER A 615 -11.99 17.83 7.32
CA SER A 615 -12.21 19.08 8.05
C SER A 615 -11.54 20.28 7.36
N GLN A 616 -11.79 21.49 7.86
CA GLN A 616 -11.11 22.70 7.37
C GLN A 616 -9.63 22.74 7.71
N SER A 617 -9.17 21.89 8.63
CA SER A 617 -7.79 21.79 9.12
C SER A 617 -7.14 20.47 8.68
N GLY A 618 -7.55 19.91 7.54
CA GLY A 618 -6.91 18.71 6.95
C GLY A 618 -7.35 17.36 7.53
N HIS A 619 -7.77 17.30 8.80
CA HIS A 619 -8.13 16.04 9.45
C HIS A 619 -9.21 15.28 8.68
N ARG A 620 -8.99 13.98 8.49
CA ARG A 620 -9.80 13.06 7.69
C ARG A 620 -10.55 12.06 8.58
N TRP A 621 -11.71 11.60 8.11
CA TRP A 621 -12.42 10.43 8.64
C TRP A 621 -12.86 9.56 7.49
N SER A 622 -12.53 8.27 7.59
CA SER A 622 -12.82 7.27 6.58
C SER A 622 -14.14 6.53 6.84
N ILE A 623 -14.94 6.34 5.80
CA ILE A 623 -16.04 5.36 5.81
C ILE A 623 -15.80 4.39 4.66
N GLN A 624 -15.42 3.17 5.00
CA GLN A 624 -15.21 2.10 4.03
C GLN A 624 -16.54 1.67 3.42
N LEU A 625 -16.57 1.55 2.09
CA LEU A 625 -17.73 1.17 1.31
C LEU A 625 -17.45 -0.16 0.63
N GLU A 626 -18.21 -1.21 0.96
CA GLU A 626 -18.11 -2.52 0.32
C GLU A 626 -19.44 -2.87 -0.37
N TYR A 627 -19.52 -2.71 -1.68
CA TYR A 627 -20.78 -2.89 -2.42
C TYR A 627 -20.68 -3.98 -3.48
N SER A 628 -21.66 -4.87 -3.52
CA SER A 628 -21.81 -5.82 -4.62
C SER A 628 -22.79 -5.30 -5.68
N ALA A 629 -22.35 -5.22 -6.93
CA ALA A 629 -23.19 -4.89 -8.08
C ALA A 629 -24.11 -6.08 -8.42
N LEU A 630 -25.43 -5.90 -8.39
CA LEU A 630 -26.43 -6.91 -8.69
C LEU A 630 -27.57 -6.31 -9.52
N ASP A 631 -27.91 -6.95 -10.64
CA ASP A 631 -29.09 -6.56 -11.43
C ASP A 631 -30.11 -7.70 -11.59
N GLY A 632 -31.38 -7.34 -11.43
CA GLY A 632 -32.51 -8.25 -11.50
C GLY A 632 -33.44 -8.01 -12.68
N GLU A 633 -33.10 -8.55 -13.86
CA GLU A 633 -34.03 -9.38 -14.64
C GLU A 633 -33.24 -10.53 -15.25
N ARG A 634 -33.32 -11.70 -14.61
CA ARG A 634 -32.72 -12.95 -15.09
C ARG A 634 -33.20 -13.22 -16.51
N SER A 635 -32.28 -13.49 -17.44
CA SER A 635 -32.69 -14.10 -18.71
C SER A 635 -33.45 -15.40 -18.40
N THR A 636 -34.40 -15.80 -19.25
CA THR A 636 -35.15 -17.07 -19.06
C THR A 636 -34.22 -18.29 -18.99
N PHE A 637 -32.98 -18.16 -19.47
CA PHE A 637 -31.95 -19.18 -19.39
C PHE A 637 -31.21 -19.17 -18.04
N ASP A 638 -30.92 -18.00 -17.47
CA ASP A 638 -30.28 -17.87 -16.15
C ASP A 638 -31.22 -18.29 -15.02
N GLU A 639 -32.53 -18.14 -15.22
CA GLU A 639 -33.54 -18.69 -14.33
C GLU A 639 -33.47 -20.22 -14.21
N TRP A 640 -32.87 -20.94 -15.16
CA TRP A 640 -32.64 -22.39 -15.07
C TRP A 640 -31.28 -22.76 -14.46
N ARG A 641 -30.35 -21.79 -14.36
CA ARG A 641 -29.01 -21.98 -13.80
C ARG A 641 -28.93 -21.70 -12.30
N THR A 642 -30.04 -21.32 -11.66
CA THR A 642 -30.04 -21.10 -10.21
C THR A 642 -29.67 -22.39 -9.48
N PRO A 643 -28.87 -22.31 -8.39
CA PRO A 643 -28.39 -23.49 -7.68
C PRO A 643 -29.49 -24.46 -7.27
N GLY A 644 -30.64 -23.94 -6.79
CA GLY A 644 -31.78 -24.76 -6.39
C GLY A 644 -32.44 -25.52 -7.54
N ARG A 645 -32.52 -24.94 -8.75
CA ARG A 645 -33.08 -25.59 -9.94
C ARG A 645 -32.09 -26.57 -10.57
N VAL A 646 -30.80 -26.26 -10.58
CA VAL A 646 -29.74 -27.18 -11.04
C VAL A 646 -29.67 -28.42 -10.14
N LEU A 647 -29.63 -28.25 -8.82
CA LEU A 647 -29.67 -29.35 -7.84
C LEU A 647 -30.99 -30.14 -7.95
N GLY A 648 -32.11 -29.43 -8.13
CA GLY A 648 -33.42 -30.04 -8.38
C GLY A 648 -33.42 -30.93 -9.62
N CYS A 649 -32.90 -30.44 -10.75
CA CYS A 649 -32.77 -31.18 -12.00
C CYS A 649 -31.80 -32.36 -11.88
N ALA A 650 -30.64 -32.18 -11.26
CA ALA A 650 -29.67 -33.25 -11.01
C ALA A 650 -30.29 -34.38 -10.14
N GLY A 651 -31.07 -34.01 -9.13
CA GLY A 651 -31.82 -34.96 -8.30
C GLY A 651 -32.88 -35.74 -9.08
N LEU A 652 -33.62 -35.08 -10.00
CA LEU A 652 -34.59 -35.75 -10.89
C LEU A 652 -33.91 -36.71 -11.86
N ILE A 653 -32.82 -36.28 -12.50
CA ILE A 653 -32.06 -37.11 -13.43
C ILE A 653 -31.51 -38.35 -12.69
N SER A 654 -30.98 -38.16 -11.48
CA SER A 654 -30.51 -39.25 -10.63
C SER A 654 -31.64 -40.19 -10.20
N ALA A 655 -32.83 -39.66 -9.88
CA ALA A 655 -34.00 -40.48 -9.56
C ALA A 655 -34.47 -41.31 -10.77
N VAL A 656 -34.47 -40.73 -11.97
CA VAL A 656 -34.80 -41.42 -13.22
C VAL A 656 -33.77 -42.52 -13.53
N TRP A 657 -32.49 -42.23 -13.30
CA TRP A 657 -31.41 -43.22 -13.45
C TRP A 657 -31.58 -44.41 -12.50
N VAL A 658 -31.90 -44.14 -11.23
CA VAL A 658 -32.22 -45.17 -10.22
C VAL A 658 -33.46 -45.98 -10.63
N LEU A 659 -34.47 -45.33 -11.21
CA LEU A 659 -35.68 -46.00 -11.72
C LEU A 659 -35.36 -46.96 -12.87
N PHE A 660 -34.56 -46.53 -13.85
CA PHE A 660 -34.12 -47.39 -14.95
C PHE A 660 -33.26 -48.56 -14.46
N ALA A 661 -32.36 -48.32 -13.50
CA ALA A 661 -31.56 -49.37 -12.86
C ALA A 661 -32.41 -50.38 -12.06
N MET A 662 -33.65 -50.03 -11.67
CA MET A 662 -34.62 -50.97 -11.08
C MET A 662 -35.44 -51.74 -12.12
N LEU A 663 -35.62 -51.18 -13.32
CA LEU A 663 -36.41 -51.78 -14.40
C LEU A 663 -35.63 -52.81 -15.24
N GLU A 664 -34.30 -52.82 -15.16
CA GLU A 664 -33.47 -53.87 -15.77
C GLU A 664 -33.75 -55.25 -15.14
N LYS A 665 -34.57 -56.05 -15.84
CA LYS A 665 -34.75 -57.48 -15.55
C LYS A 665 -33.55 -58.27 -16.07
N ARG A 666 -32.64 -58.68 -15.17
CA ARG A 666 -31.70 -59.77 -15.47
C ARG A 666 -32.48 -61.08 -15.76
N PRO A 667 -32.25 -61.77 -16.89
CA PRO A 667 -32.87 -63.07 -17.15
C PRO A 667 -32.33 -64.13 -16.18
N LYS A 668 -33.23 -64.95 -15.63
CA LYS A 668 -32.88 -66.12 -14.80
C LYS A 668 -32.26 -67.22 -15.67
N ILE A 669 -30.99 -67.52 -15.45
CA ILE A 669 -30.33 -68.72 -15.99
C ILE A 669 -30.67 -69.92 -15.08
N LYS A 670 -31.12 -71.03 -15.67
CA LYS A 670 -31.40 -72.32 -15.01
C LYS A 670 -30.10 -73.02 -14.57
N PRO A 671 -30.13 -73.84 -13.52
CA PRO A 671 -28.93 -74.48 -12.98
C PRO A 671 -28.55 -75.72 -13.80
N GLU A 672 -27.29 -75.81 -14.22
CA GLU A 672 -26.67 -77.04 -14.70
C GLU A 672 -25.59 -77.48 -13.71
N GLN A 673 -25.67 -78.74 -13.29
CA GLN A 673 -24.76 -79.39 -12.35
C GLN A 673 -23.40 -79.62 -12.99
N SER A 674 -22.31 -79.32 -12.28
CA SER A 674 -21.13 -80.18 -12.26
C SER A 674 -20.28 -79.90 -11.02
N GLN A 675 -19.55 -80.92 -10.61
CA GLN A 675 -19.05 -81.20 -9.27
C GLN A 675 -17.77 -80.46 -8.92
N SER A 676 -17.64 -80.14 -7.62
CA SER A 676 -16.48 -80.37 -6.74
C SER A 676 -15.10 -80.49 -7.41
N ASN A 677 -14.22 -79.53 -7.12
CA ASN A 677 -13.12 -79.81 -6.19
C ASN A 677 -12.57 -78.53 -5.56
N ALA A 678 -12.33 -78.63 -4.26
CA ALA A 678 -11.62 -77.67 -3.43
C ALA A 678 -10.13 -77.65 -3.78
N GLU A 679 -9.48 -76.51 -3.61
CA GLU A 679 -8.47 -76.33 -2.55
C GLU A 679 -7.96 -74.88 -2.50
N THR A 680 -7.98 -74.33 -1.29
CA THR A 680 -7.18 -73.20 -0.79
C THR A 680 -5.70 -73.51 -0.87
N VAL A 681 -4.88 -72.61 -1.44
CA VAL A 681 -3.56 -72.24 -0.88
C VAL A 681 -3.25 -70.77 -1.24
N SER A 682 -2.78 -70.06 -0.21
CA SER A 682 -2.13 -68.75 -0.17
C SER A 682 -0.99 -68.55 -1.19
N LEU A 683 -0.72 -67.31 -1.60
CA LEU A 683 0.55 -66.62 -1.34
C LEU A 683 0.62 -65.26 -2.03
N GLU A 684 1.40 -64.38 -1.38
CA GLU A 684 1.88 -63.09 -1.84
C GLU A 684 2.45 -63.13 -3.27
N ALA A 685 2.38 -62.00 -3.97
CA ALA A 685 3.55 -61.19 -4.33
C ALA A 685 3.29 -60.36 -5.60
N GLN A 686 3.69 -59.09 -5.46
CA GLN A 686 4.47 -58.33 -6.43
C GLN A 686 3.83 -57.85 -7.75
N ILE A 687 4.18 -56.58 -7.97
CA ILE A 687 3.89 -55.66 -9.05
C ILE A 687 4.77 -56.03 -10.25
N GLU A 688 4.21 -56.01 -11.46
CA GLU A 688 4.94 -55.72 -12.70
C GLU A 688 4.26 -54.54 -13.43
N PRO A 689 5.04 -53.68 -14.12
CA PRO A 689 4.60 -52.38 -14.60
C PRO A 689 3.99 -52.48 -16.01
N ASN A 690 2.87 -51.79 -16.25
CA ASN A 690 2.43 -51.52 -17.62
C ASN A 690 3.28 -50.37 -18.18
N GLU A 691 4.04 -50.63 -19.24
CA GLU A 691 4.74 -49.62 -20.02
C GLU A 691 3.73 -48.76 -20.79
N THR A 692 3.80 -47.44 -20.59
CA THR A 692 3.08 -46.42 -21.35
C THR A 692 4.04 -45.71 -22.30
N ASP A 693 3.51 -45.15 -23.40
CA ASP A 693 4.31 -44.30 -24.29
C ASP A 693 4.59 -42.91 -23.70
N ALA A 694 5.40 -42.10 -24.40
CA ALA A 694 5.81 -40.75 -23.97
C ALA A 694 4.66 -39.73 -23.83
N TRP A 695 3.40 -40.13 -24.06
CA TRP A 695 2.20 -39.32 -23.82
C TRP A 695 1.16 -40.06 -22.96
N GLY A 696 1.57 -41.09 -22.21
CA GLY A 696 0.78 -41.67 -21.11
C GLY A 696 -0.39 -42.57 -21.51
N ARG A 697 -0.40 -43.15 -22.72
CA ARG A 697 -1.41 -44.13 -23.12
C ARG A 697 -0.94 -45.57 -22.93
N GLU A 698 -1.84 -46.45 -22.47
CA GLU A 698 -1.60 -47.90 -22.50
C GLU A 698 -1.62 -48.39 -23.96
N ILE A 699 -0.57 -49.11 -24.36
CA ILE A 699 -0.46 -49.67 -25.70
C ILE A 699 -1.24 -50.99 -25.73
N ASP A 700 -2.46 -50.97 -26.25
CA ASP A 700 -3.20 -52.21 -26.53
C ASP A 700 -2.54 -52.96 -27.71
N LEU A 701 -2.24 -54.25 -27.51
CA LEU A 701 -1.75 -55.19 -28.53
C LEU A 701 -2.82 -55.62 -29.53
#